data_AF-A0A1V6NZN3-F1
#
_entry.id   AF-A0A1V6NZN3-F1
#
_cell.length_a   1.000
_cell.length_b   1.000
_cell.length_c   1.000
_cell.angle_alpha   90.00
_cell.angle_beta   90.00
_cell.angle_gamma   90.00
#
_symmetry.space_group_name_H-M   'P 1'
#
loop_
_entity.id
_entity.type
_entity.pdbx_description
1 polymer ?
#
loop_
_entity_poly.entity_id
_entity_poly.type
_entity_poly.pdbx_seq_one_letter_code
_entity_poly.pdbx_strand_id
1 'polypeptide(L)'
;MSGMMCARMTQGKTRLWAVHKNTSLMPRLSHFYHSSSAPTSKLRSSSDTMARFSPQQSRPVHATPFMNHSATPSDANYDTANPVYIRKYLRTYGLTPPRSESYETQKARCLAQLGLKNTPIDKFQYLSTLRKNNVHLFYRLVTDHLRELTPLIYTPVVGEACQRWSEIYQQPEGMYLSWEDRGNLAAVIANWPQPTVEITCITDGSRILGLGDLGINGMGIPIGKLALYTACAGIRPEATLPLTLDLGTSNKTLREDPLYMGSRRDKISPEEEREFLDELMSALTERWPGIVIQFEDFKNPFPALERYQGSYTCFNDDIQGTGAVILGGVINAVKRSGLPCKDQRAVFFGAGSAGVGVAKQIVDFFVREGMTEEDARNCFYLVDTKGLVTADRGDKLADHKVYFARQDNNGQQFKTLEEVVDHVQPTILMGLSTMGGVFTPEILRKMADWNTSPIIFPLSNPSSKSECDFETAVKNTDGRCLFASGSPFPTMTFTNSQGQTNTYHPGQGNNMYVFPGIGLGSILSKAVRVTDNMIYASGEALSKALTAEEIERGLLYPDITRIREVSVVVARNVMRAAQADKVDRENALRNMSDKDLDNYIKVHMYDPHTEVRALEREVGHLLSSLGNMTPFSSGSPIEEVNGNPHKL
;
A
#
# COMPACT_ATOMS: atom_id res chain seq x y z
N MET A 1 50.83 15.83 6.32
CA MET A 1 52.14 15.32 6.75
C MET A 1 51.99 13.84 7.07
N SER A 2 52.99 13.01 6.74
CA SER A 2 53.00 11.53 6.89
C SER A 2 51.95 10.84 5.98
N GLY A 3 52.24 10.02 4.96
CA GLY A 3 53.32 9.06 4.70
C GLY A 3 52.71 7.64 4.81
N MET A 4 52.80 6.67 3.88
CA MET A 4 53.66 6.38 2.70
C MET A 4 52.78 5.74 1.58
N MET A 5 53.08 5.77 0.26
CA MET A 5 53.95 4.83 -0.52
C MET A 5 53.83 3.34 -0.08
N CYS A 6 53.85 2.26 -0.88
CA CYS A 6 53.96 1.95 -2.33
C CYS A 6 53.71 0.40 -2.51
N ALA A 7 53.57 -0.28 -3.66
CA ALA A 7 53.45 0.08 -5.09
C ALA A 7 52.85 -1.07 -5.97
N ARG A 8 52.63 -0.73 -7.25
CA ARG A 8 52.38 -1.50 -8.52
C ARG A 8 52.99 -2.92 -8.73
N MET A 9 52.46 -3.57 -9.80
CA MET A 9 53.00 -4.69 -10.63
C MET A 9 52.70 -6.13 -10.15
N THR A 10 52.52 -7.19 -10.98
CA THR A 10 52.30 -7.38 -12.45
C THR A 10 51.81 -8.82 -12.78
N GLN A 11 51.00 -8.95 -13.84
CA GLN A 11 50.91 -10.05 -14.85
C GLN A 11 51.03 -11.57 -14.52
N GLY A 12 50.09 -12.34 -15.11
CA GLY A 12 50.32 -13.66 -15.74
C GLY A 12 50.02 -14.92 -14.90
N LYS A 13 49.81 -16.12 -15.48
CA LYS A 13 49.45 -16.56 -16.86
C LYS A 13 49.26 -18.10 -16.84
N THR A 14 48.16 -18.66 -17.40
CA THR A 14 48.05 -20.08 -17.90
C THR A 14 48.27 -21.25 -16.88
N ARG A 15 47.91 -22.55 -17.06
CA ARG A 15 47.10 -23.35 -18.02
C ARG A 15 46.79 -24.76 -17.43
N LEU A 16 45.62 -25.35 -17.79
CA LEU A 16 45.33 -26.77 -18.15
C LEU A 16 45.59 -27.99 -17.21
N TRP A 17 44.75 -29.02 -17.50
CA TRP A 17 44.73 -30.47 -17.18
C TRP A 17 43.79 -30.87 -16.00
N ALA A 18 42.71 -31.65 -16.17
CA ALA A 18 42.53 -33.03 -16.74
C ALA A 18 43.12 -34.12 -15.80
N VAL A 19 42.53 -35.30 -15.53
CA VAL A 19 41.35 -36.03 -16.08
C VAL A 19 41.05 -37.30 -15.20
N HIS A 20 39.88 -37.97 -15.34
CA HIS A 20 39.55 -39.36 -14.86
C HIS A 20 39.33 -39.59 -13.32
N LYS A 21 38.60 -40.62 -12.80
CA LYS A 21 37.72 -41.71 -13.35
C LYS A 21 36.79 -42.28 -12.25
N ASN A 22 35.71 -42.99 -12.64
CA ASN A 22 35.11 -44.26 -12.13
C ASN A 22 35.50 -44.81 -10.71
N THR A 23 34.67 -45.54 -9.91
CA THR A 23 33.49 -46.39 -10.20
C THR A 23 32.74 -46.87 -8.93
N SER A 24 31.41 -47.01 -9.02
CA SER A 24 30.50 -48.10 -8.53
C SER A 24 30.50 -48.74 -7.11
N LEU A 25 29.31 -49.29 -6.79
CA LEU A 25 28.94 -50.44 -5.92
C LEU A 25 28.30 -50.18 -4.54
N MET A 26 27.05 -50.62 -4.40
CA MET A 26 26.43 -51.10 -3.15
C MET A 26 26.94 -52.52 -2.80
N PRO A 27 26.74 -52.99 -1.55
CA PRO A 27 25.63 -53.94 -1.34
C PRO A 27 24.87 -53.79 0.00
N ARG A 28 23.74 -54.51 0.11
CA ARG A 28 22.92 -54.69 1.33
C ARG A 28 23.60 -55.62 2.35
N LEU A 29 23.19 -55.57 3.63
CA LEU A 29 22.76 -56.76 4.41
C LEU A 29 22.09 -56.38 5.76
N SER A 30 21.58 -57.38 6.47
CA SER A 30 20.50 -57.32 7.48
C SER A 30 20.83 -58.02 8.81
N HIS A 31 19.96 -57.88 9.84
CA HIS A 31 19.68 -58.78 11.03
C HIS A 31 19.72 -58.02 12.38
N PHE A 32 19.05 -58.35 13.50
CA PHE A 32 17.88 -59.16 13.98
C PHE A 32 17.70 -58.82 15.50
N TYR A 33 16.76 -59.51 16.20
CA TYR A 33 16.41 -59.54 17.65
C TYR A 33 15.17 -58.70 18.06
N HIS A 34 14.01 -59.27 18.47
CA HIS A 34 13.66 -60.03 19.71
C HIS A 34 13.79 -59.23 21.02
N SER A 35 12.93 -59.32 22.05
CA SER A 35 11.56 -59.84 22.27
C SER A 35 11.17 -59.65 23.77
N SER A 36 9.90 -59.86 24.17
CA SER A 36 9.39 -59.97 25.58
C SER A 36 9.32 -58.67 26.42
N SER A 37 8.60 -58.54 27.55
CA SER A 37 7.27 -59.07 27.99
C SER A 37 6.81 -58.30 29.27
N ALA A 38 5.50 -58.28 29.60
CA ALA A 38 4.89 -57.49 30.69
C ALA A 38 5.23 -57.97 32.14
N PRO A 39 4.77 -57.29 33.23
CA PRO A 39 3.41 -57.62 33.74
C PRO A 39 2.62 -56.54 34.57
N THR A 40 1.28 -56.63 34.45
CA THR A 40 0.22 -56.47 35.48
C THR A 40 0.08 -55.26 36.43
N SER A 41 -1.17 -54.75 36.52
CA SER A 41 -1.85 -54.53 37.80
C SER A 41 -3.34 -54.96 37.71
N LYS A 42 -3.95 -55.32 38.84
CA LYS A 42 -5.36 -55.77 38.99
C LYS A 42 -6.13 -54.77 39.84
N LEU A 43 -7.44 -54.61 39.61
CA LEU A 43 -8.42 -54.31 40.68
C LEU A 43 -9.83 -54.82 40.31
N ARG A 44 -10.70 -54.97 41.31
CA ARG A 44 -11.89 -55.85 41.30
C ARG A 44 -13.23 -55.12 41.10
N SER A 45 -14.24 -55.94 40.80
CA SER A 45 -15.66 -55.66 40.56
C SER A 45 -16.54 -55.51 41.81
N SER A 46 -17.59 -54.67 41.73
CA SER A 46 -18.94 -54.74 42.35
C SER A 46 -19.57 -53.33 42.34
N SER A 47 -20.87 -53.06 42.23
CA SER A 47 -22.09 -53.91 42.19
C SER A 47 -23.24 -53.16 41.48
N ASP A 48 -24.32 -53.87 41.13
CA ASP A 48 -25.50 -53.36 40.42
C ASP A 48 -26.31 -52.24 41.13
N THR A 49 -26.92 -51.37 40.33
CA THR A 49 -28.32 -50.91 40.54
C THR A 49 -28.90 -50.31 39.25
N MET A 50 -29.56 -51.12 38.42
CA MET A 50 -30.33 -50.61 37.28
C MET A 50 -31.72 -50.11 37.70
N ALA A 51 -31.98 -48.82 37.57
CA ALA A 51 -33.34 -48.30 37.51
C ALA A 51 -33.89 -48.51 36.09
N ARG A 52 -34.98 -49.28 35.96
CA ARG A 52 -35.67 -49.47 34.67
C ARG A 52 -36.43 -48.20 34.30
N PHE A 53 -36.08 -47.59 33.17
CA PHE A 53 -36.94 -46.63 32.47
C PHE A 53 -37.45 -47.23 31.15
N SER A 54 -38.73 -47.00 30.87
CA SER A 54 -39.44 -47.57 29.72
C SER A 54 -38.91 -47.03 28.38
N PRO A 55 -38.81 -47.86 27.33
CA PRO A 55 -38.34 -47.42 26.01
C PRO A 55 -39.46 -46.71 25.24
N GLN A 56 -39.73 -45.44 25.58
CA GLN A 56 -40.35 -44.54 24.60
C GLN A 56 -39.32 -44.19 23.54
N GLN A 57 -39.49 -44.76 22.34
CA GLN A 57 -38.70 -44.42 21.17
C GLN A 57 -38.94 -42.96 20.77
N SER A 58 -38.07 -42.05 21.20
CA SER A 58 -37.96 -40.71 20.64
C SER A 58 -37.44 -40.81 19.20
N ARG A 59 -38.36 -40.88 18.22
CA ARG A 59 -38.00 -40.68 16.81
C ARG A 59 -37.32 -39.31 16.66
N PRO A 60 -36.15 -39.21 16.01
CA PRO A 60 -35.58 -37.90 15.68
C PRO A 60 -36.51 -37.22 14.66
N VAL A 61 -37.10 -36.10 15.04
CA VAL A 61 -38.13 -35.39 14.23
C VAL A 61 -37.52 -34.60 13.05
N HIS A 62 -36.19 -34.51 12.96
CA HIS A 62 -35.49 -33.73 11.95
C HIS A 62 -34.40 -34.54 11.23
N ALA A 63 -34.81 -35.24 10.18
CA ALA A 63 -33.95 -35.67 9.09
C ALA A 63 -34.42 -34.99 7.79
N THR A 64 -34.04 -33.72 7.61
CA THR A 64 -34.21 -33.01 6.33
C THR A 64 -33.18 -33.52 5.31
N PRO A 65 -33.49 -33.54 4.00
CA PRO A 65 -32.55 -34.01 3.00
C PRO A 65 -31.30 -33.12 2.93
N PHE A 66 -30.12 -33.74 2.87
CA PHE A 66 -28.87 -33.04 2.59
C PHE A 66 -28.89 -32.49 1.14
N MET A 67 -29.20 -31.20 0.99
CA MET A 67 -28.85 -30.47 -0.23
C MET A 67 -27.37 -30.11 -0.19
N ASN A 68 -26.58 -30.75 -1.05
CA ASN A 68 -25.19 -30.41 -1.30
C ASN A 68 -25.09 -29.11 -2.12
N HIS A 69 -24.97 -27.99 -1.41
CA HIS A 69 -24.23 -26.84 -1.95
C HIS A 69 -22.79 -26.95 -1.44
N SER A 70 -21.85 -27.04 -2.37
CA SER A 70 -20.42 -27.19 -2.10
C SER A 70 -19.79 -25.85 -1.69
N ALA A 71 -20.10 -25.40 -0.48
CA ALA A 71 -19.28 -24.43 0.23
C ALA A 71 -18.36 -25.19 1.19
N THR A 72 -17.06 -25.12 0.95
CA THR A 72 -16.05 -25.60 1.90
C THR A 72 -16.13 -24.79 3.21
N PRO A 73 -15.83 -25.38 4.39
CA PRO A 73 -15.96 -24.67 5.67
C PRO A 73 -15.09 -23.41 5.83
N SER A 74 -14.14 -23.16 4.92
CA SER A 74 -13.25 -21.99 4.87
C SER A 74 -13.95 -20.67 4.52
N ASP A 75 -15.06 -20.73 3.77
CA ASP A 75 -15.66 -19.54 3.15
C ASP A 75 -16.93 -19.08 3.90
N ALA A 76 -17.23 -19.72 5.04
CA ALA A 76 -18.40 -19.40 5.85
C ALA A 76 -18.17 -18.08 6.62
N ASN A 77 -19.05 -17.10 6.40
CA ASN A 77 -19.01 -15.83 7.13
C ASN A 77 -19.60 -15.99 8.56
N TYR A 78 -18.71 -15.98 9.56
CA TYR A 78 -19.04 -16.13 10.99
C TYR A 78 -19.32 -14.80 11.71
N ASP A 79 -19.60 -13.70 11.00
CA ASP A 79 -19.80 -12.39 11.63
C ASP A 79 -20.99 -12.41 12.61
N THR A 80 -20.75 -11.98 13.86
CA THR A 80 -21.76 -11.98 14.93
C THR A 80 -22.85 -10.92 14.76
N ALA A 81 -22.71 -9.98 13.81
CA ALA A 81 -23.76 -9.06 13.41
C ALA A 81 -24.79 -9.69 12.45
N ASN A 82 -24.47 -10.82 11.81
CA ASN A 82 -25.41 -11.54 10.94
C ASN A 82 -26.65 -11.96 11.75
N PRO A 83 -27.89 -11.62 11.32
CA PRO A 83 -29.10 -12.04 12.00
C PRO A 83 -29.36 -13.55 11.83
N VAL A 84 -30.23 -14.11 12.68
CA VAL A 84 -30.46 -15.58 12.78
C VAL A 84 -30.81 -16.23 11.44
N TYR A 85 -31.59 -15.57 10.58
CA TYR A 85 -31.99 -16.14 9.28
C TYR A 85 -30.82 -16.18 8.28
N ILE A 86 -29.94 -15.18 8.29
CA ILE A 86 -28.68 -15.18 7.53
C ILE A 86 -27.74 -16.27 8.03
N ARG A 87 -27.60 -16.44 9.35
CA ARG A 87 -26.79 -17.54 9.89
C ARG A 87 -27.33 -18.92 9.52
N LYS A 88 -28.65 -19.07 9.34
CA LYS A 88 -29.25 -20.31 8.82
C LYS A 88 -28.93 -20.53 7.34
N TYR A 89 -29.03 -19.47 6.51
CA TYR A 89 -28.64 -19.52 5.09
C TYR A 89 -27.16 -19.89 4.90
N LEU A 90 -26.26 -19.20 5.60
CA LEU A 90 -24.81 -19.45 5.61
C LEU A 90 -24.40 -20.75 6.32
N ARG A 91 -25.34 -21.48 6.94
CA ARG A 91 -25.08 -22.66 7.78
C ARG A 91 -24.14 -22.40 8.98
N THR A 92 -24.06 -21.16 9.46
CA THR A 92 -23.29 -20.74 10.66
C THR A 92 -24.14 -20.62 11.94
N TYR A 93 -25.44 -20.89 11.86
CA TYR A 93 -26.32 -20.94 13.03
C TYR A 93 -25.93 -22.08 13.99
N GLY A 94 -25.71 -21.75 15.26
CA GLY A 94 -25.17 -22.68 16.27
C GLY A 94 -23.64 -22.74 16.33
N LEU A 95 -22.93 -22.22 15.31
CA LEU A 95 -21.46 -22.10 15.30
C LEU A 95 -20.98 -20.74 15.86
N THR A 96 -21.91 -19.88 16.26
CA THR A 96 -21.68 -18.54 16.81
C THR A 96 -22.61 -18.29 18.02
N PRO A 97 -22.23 -17.43 18.99
CA PRO A 97 -23.09 -17.10 20.14
C PRO A 97 -24.48 -16.61 19.71
N PRO A 98 -25.57 -16.97 20.41
CA PRO A 98 -26.94 -16.87 19.89
C PRO A 98 -27.45 -15.44 19.65
N ARG A 99 -26.79 -14.42 20.22
CA ARG A 99 -27.18 -13.02 20.07
C ARG A 99 -26.61 -12.43 18.77
N SER A 100 -27.41 -11.64 18.05
CA SER A 100 -26.91 -10.75 17.00
C SER A 100 -26.38 -9.47 17.62
N GLU A 101 -25.21 -9.04 17.18
CA GLU A 101 -24.51 -7.87 17.72
C GLU A 101 -24.66 -6.65 16.81
N SER A 102 -24.57 -5.45 17.39
CA SER A 102 -24.34 -4.25 16.59
C SER A 102 -22.87 -4.14 16.22
N TYR A 103 -22.58 -3.45 15.11
CA TYR A 103 -21.20 -3.14 14.71
C TYR A 103 -20.44 -2.39 15.81
N GLU A 104 -21.11 -1.46 16.51
CA GLU A 104 -20.56 -0.76 17.67
C GLU A 104 -20.14 -1.71 18.80
N THR A 105 -20.91 -2.78 19.05
CA THR A 105 -20.55 -3.79 20.06
C THR A 105 -19.30 -4.57 19.66
N GLN A 106 -19.19 -4.94 18.38
CA GLN A 106 -18.02 -5.64 17.86
C GLN A 106 -16.77 -4.75 17.87
N LYS A 107 -16.90 -3.51 17.40
CA LYS A 107 -15.85 -2.47 17.41
C LYS A 107 -15.36 -2.19 18.83
N ALA A 108 -16.26 -1.97 19.80
CA ALA A 108 -15.90 -1.76 21.20
C ALA A 108 -15.11 -2.95 21.79
N ARG A 109 -15.52 -4.19 21.48
CA ARG A 109 -14.76 -5.39 21.86
C ARG A 109 -13.37 -5.42 21.23
N CYS A 110 -13.26 -5.11 19.93
CA CYS A 110 -11.98 -5.12 19.23
C CYS A 110 -11.02 -4.05 19.77
N LEU A 111 -11.52 -2.84 20.05
CA LEU A 111 -10.74 -1.77 20.69
C LEU A 111 -10.28 -2.16 22.10
N ALA A 112 -11.15 -2.79 22.90
CA ALA A 112 -10.77 -3.29 24.23
C ALA A 112 -9.67 -4.35 24.13
N GLN A 113 -9.77 -5.30 23.20
CA GLN A 113 -8.74 -6.33 22.97
C GLN A 113 -7.42 -5.75 22.43
N LEU A 114 -7.48 -4.74 21.57
CA LEU A 114 -6.33 -3.99 21.07
C LEU A 114 -5.65 -3.19 22.20
N GLY A 115 -6.44 -2.66 23.14
CA GLY A 115 -5.95 -1.95 24.33
C GLY A 115 -5.18 -2.83 25.33
N LEU A 116 -5.41 -4.14 25.32
CA LEU A 116 -4.65 -5.12 26.13
C LEU A 116 -3.26 -5.45 25.54
N LYS A 117 -2.90 -4.90 24.37
CA LYS A 117 -1.63 -5.16 23.69
C LYS A 117 -0.59 -4.11 24.07
N ASN A 118 0.57 -4.56 24.55
CA ASN A 118 1.59 -3.71 25.14
C ASN A 118 2.43 -2.98 24.08
N THR A 119 2.83 -3.69 23.01
CA THR A 119 3.70 -3.14 21.96
C THR A 119 2.92 -2.81 20.67
N PRO A 120 3.45 -1.96 19.78
CA PRO A 120 2.86 -1.73 18.47
C PRO A 120 2.81 -2.99 17.60
N ILE A 121 3.82 -3.87 17.68
CA ILE A 121 3.86 -5.13 16.94
C ILE A 121 2.82 -6.15 17.44
N ASP A 122 2.56 -6.23 18.76
CA ASP A 122 1.45 -7.03 19.32
C ASP A 122 0.08 -6.58 18.76
N LYS A 123 -0.07 -5.27 18.53
CA LYS A 123 -1.27 -4.66 17.92
C LYS A 123 -1.36 -5.00 16.44
N PHE A 124 -0.25 -4.95 15.70
CA PHE A 124 -0.19 -5.38 14.29
C PHE A 124 -0.57 -6.86 14.11
N GLN A 125 -0.05 -7.77 14.94
CA GLN A 125 -0.41 -9.19 14.89
C GLN A 125 -1.90 -9.41 15.19
N TYR A 126 -2.46 -8.71 16.18
CA TYR A 126 -3.89 -8.76 16.49
C TYR A 126 -4.75 -8.26 15.31
N LEU A 127 -4.38 -7.13 14.71
CA LEU A 127 -5.09 -6.55 13.57
C LEU A 127 -4.99 -7.43 12.32
N SER A 128 -3.85 -8.07 12.07
CA SER A 128 -3.69 -9.02 10.97
C SER A 128 -4.51 -10.31 11.19
N THR A 129 -4.56 -10.81 12.44
CA THR A 129 -5.46 -11.90 12.84
C THR A 129 -6.94 -11.52 12.61
N LEU A 130 -7.33 -10.29 12.97
CA LEU A 130 -8.68 -9.78 12.75
C LEU A 130 -9.01 -9.67 11.25
N ARG A 131 -8.09 -9.14 10.43
CA ARG A 131 -8.24 -9.03 8.96
C ARG A 131 -8.51 -10.39 8.31
N LYS A 132 -7.81 -11.44 8.74
CA LYS A 132 -8.02 -12.80 8.24
C LYS A 132 -9.35 -13.42 8.70
N ASN A 133 -9.69 -13.29 9.98
CA ASN A 133 -10.84 -13.98 10.56
C ASN A 133 -12.19 -13.26 10.35
N ASN A 134 -12.17 -11.94 10.21
CA ASN A 134 -13.33 -11.13 9.85
C ASN A 134 -12.89 -9.84 9.15
N VAL A 135 -12.69 -9.94 7.84
CA VAL A 135 -12.24 -8.85 6.97
C VAL A 135 -13.15 -7.62 7.05
N HIS A 136 -14.47 -7.79 7.13
CA HIS A 136 -15.42 -6.67 7.23
C HIS A 136 -15.37 -5.98 8.60
N LEU A 137 -15.11 -6.70 9.70
CA LEU A 137 -14.91 -6.10 11.02
C LEU A 137 -13.57 -5.36 11.10
N PHE A 138 -12.50 -5.93 10.51
CA PHE A 138 -11.23 -5.23 10.36
C PHE A 138 -11.41 -3.89 9.62
N TYR A 139 -12.08 -3.90 8.45
CA TYR A 139 -12.25 -2.66 7.70
C TYR A 139 -13.20 -1.66 8.35
N ARG A 140 -14.30 -2.07 8.99
CA ARG A 140 -15.13 -1.15 9.83
C ARG A 140 -14.28 -0.50 10.91
N LEU A 141 -13.46 -1.28 11.61
CA LEU A 141 -12.58 -0.77 12.66
C LEU A 141 -11.56 0.24 12.11
N VAL A 142 -10.93 -0.07 10.97
CA VAL A 142 -9.91 0.80 10.32
C VAL A 142 -10.54 2.06 9.72
N THR A 143 -11.71 2.00 9.08
CA THR A 143 -12.36 3.21 8.53
C THR A 143 -12.80 4.17 9.62
N ASP A 144 -13.29 3.64 10.74
CA ASP A 144 -13.83 4.45 11.84
C ASP A 144 -12.73 5.05 12.73
N HIS A 145 -11.53 4.45 12.73
CA HIS A 145 -10.37 4.83 13.56
C HIS A 145 -9.08 5.02 12.73
N LEU A 146 -9.23 5.57 11.53
CA LEU A 146 -8.15 5.61 10.54
C LEU A 146 -6.87 6.28 11.06
N ARG A 147 -7.00 7.38 11.81
CA ARG A 147 -5.87 8.13 12.38
C ARG A 147 -5.10 7.32 13.43
N GLU A 148 -5.79 6.56 14.28
CA GLU A 148 -5.16 5.75 15.32
C GLU A 148 -4.58 4.44 14.77
N LEU A 149 -5.23 3.84 13.76
CA LEU A 149 -4.92 2.48 13.31
C LEU A 149 -4.02 2.41 12.07
N THR A 150 -4.00 3.44 11.21
CA THR A 150 -3.09 3.49 10.05
C THR A 150 -1.62 3.30 10.46
N PRO A 151 -1.10 3.97 11.51
CA PRO A 151 0.28 3.75 11.96
C PRO A 151 0.59 2.33 12.44
N LEU A 152 -0.45 1.54 12.79
CA LEU A 152 -0.31 0.15 13.23
C LEU A 152 -0.33 -0.85 12.07
N ILE A 153 -1.08 -0.58 11.00
CA ILE A 153 -1.20 -1.47 9.82
C ILE A 153 -0.29 -1.05 8.65
N TYR A 154 0.33 0.12 8.75
CA TYR A 154 1.22 0.71 7.75
C TYR A 154 2.45 1.33 8.46
N THR A 155 3.11 2.31 7.86
CA THR A 155 4.29 2.96 8.44
C THR A 155 3.94 3.68 9.76
N PRO A 156 4.72 3.52 10.85
CA PRO A 156 6.03 2.85 10.90
C PRO A 156 5.98 1.34 11.23
N VAL A 157 4.90 0.82 11.84
CA VAL A 157 4.89 -0.53 12.44
C VAL A 157 5.04 -1.64 11.40
N VAL A 158 4.54 -1.44 10.17
CA VAL A 158 4.77 -2.39 9.07
C VAL A 158 6.26 -2.60 8.77
N GLY A 159 7.12 -1.62 9.05
CA GLY A 159 8.58 -1.77 8.91
C GLY A 159 9.18 -2.74 9.93
N GLU A 160 8.77 -2.65 11.20
CA GLU A 160 9.15 -3.63 12.23
C GLU A 160 8.60 -5.03 11.87
N ALA A 161 7.34 -5.09 11.42
CA ALA A 161 6.73 -6.34 10.97
C ALA A 161 7.49 -6.97 9.80
N CYS A 162 7.99 -6.18 8.86
CA CYS A 162 8.87 -6.68 7.79
C CYS A 162 10.22 -7.15 8.34
N GLN A 163 10.90 -6.39 9.22
CA GLN A 163 12.17 -6.84 9.81
C GLN A 163 12.06 -8.20 10.52
N ARG A 164 10.89 -8.49 11.10
CA ARG A 164 10.60 -9.69 11.87
C ARG A 164 9.66 -10.67 11.15
N TRP A 165 9.40 -10.51 9.86
CA TRP A 165 8.28 -11.21 9.17
C TRP A 165 8.32 -12.73 9.33
N SER A 166 9.49 -13.34 9.11
CA SER A 166 9.72 -14.78 9.30
C SER A 166 9.62 -15.25 10.76
N GLU A 167 9.90 -14.38 11.74
CA GLU A 167 9.75 -14.67 13.18
C GLU A 167 8.27 -14.63 13.60
N ILE A 168 7.51 -13.65 13.08
CA ILE A 168 6.12 -13.38 13.49
C ILE A 168 5.07 -14.08 12.62
N TYR A 169 5.48 -14.84 11.61
CA TYR A 169 4.59 -15.51 10.67
C TYR A 169 3.68 -16.54 11.36
N GLN A 170 2.38 -16.46 11.08
CA GLN A 170 1.37 -17.31 11.70
C GLN A 170 0.52 -18.07 10.68
N GLN A 171 0.28 -17.48 9.50
CA GLN A 171 -0.67 -17.98 8.50
C GLN A 171 -0.41 -17.32 7.14
N PRO A 172 -0.77 -17.98 6.02
CA PRO A 172 -0.59 -17.42 4.69
C PRO A 172 -1.49 -16.21 4.45
N GLU A 173 -0.86 -15.11 4.04
CA GLU A 173 -1.47 -13.90 3.54
C GLU A 173 -0.63 -13.38 2.36
N GLY A 174 -1.29 -13.07 1.24
CA GLY A 174 -0.61 -12.84 -0.04
C GLY A 174 -0.12 -14.10 -0.74
N MET A 175 0.60 -13.92 -1.85
CA MET A 175 1.21 -14.95 -2.67
C MET A 175 2.72 -14.70 -2.78
N TYR A 176 3.50 -15.77 -2.76
CA TYR A 176 4.95 -15.74 -2.97
C TYR A 176 5.24 -16.46 -4.28
N LEU A 177 6.09 -15.88 -5.13
CA LEU A 177 6.58 -16.51 -6.37
C LEU A 177 8.10 -16.57 -6.32
N SER A 178 8.66 -17.77 -6.35
CA SER A 178 10.10 -18.01 -6.33
C SER A 178 10.68 -17.89 -7.74
N TRP A 179 11.94 -17.46 -7.84
CA TRP A 179 12.72 -17.65 -9.06
C TRP A 179 12.77 -19.12 -9.54
N GLU A 180 12.57 -20.09 -8.63
CA GLU A 180 12.46 -21.51 -8.98
C GLU A 180 11.16 -21.84 -9.75
N ASP A 181 10.12 -21.00 -9.67
CA ASP A 181 8.83 -21.17 -10.37
C ASP A 181 8.83 -20.67 -11.82
N ARG A 182 9.94 -20.10 -12.31
CA ARG A 182 10.05 -19.59 -13.69
C ARG A 182 9.80 -20.68 -14.74
N GLY A 183 9.08 -20.33 -15.80
CA GLY A 183 8.49 -21.24 -16.78
C GLY A 183 7.19 -21.91 -16.32
N ASN A 184 6.69 -21.57 -15.12
CA ASN A 184 5.49 -22.15 -14.51
C ASN A 184 4.67 -21.11 -13.72
N LEU A 185 4.96 -19.80 -13.82
CA LEU A 185 4.33 -18.77 -12.99
C LEU A 185 2.80 -18.73 -13.16
N ALA A 186 2.29 -18.95 -14.37
CA ALA A 186 0.85 -19.01 -14.62
C ALA A 186 0.13 -20.10 -13.79
N ALA A 187 0.77 -21.27 -13.62
CA ALA A 187 0.21 -22.36 -12.81
C ALA A 187 0.31 -22.09 -11.31
N VAL A 188 1.38 -21.42 -10.85
CA VAL A 188 1.50 -21.02 -9.44
C VAL A 188 0.48 -19.92 -9.11
N ILE A 189 0.37 -18.91 -9.98
CA ILE A 189 -0.63 -17.85 -9.91
C ILE A 189 -2.05 -18.42 -9.87
N ALA A 190 -2.35 -19.45 -10.67
CA ALA A 190 -3.67 -20.10 -10.69
C ALA A 190 -4.17 -20.61 -9.31
N ASN A 191 -3.27 -20.88 -8.36
CA ASN A 191 -3.63 -21.26 -6.99
C ASN A 191 -4.27 -20.13 -6.17
N TRP A 192 -4.17 -18.86 -6.58
CA TRP A 192 -4.88 -17.77 -5.89
C TRP A 192 -6.40 -18.02 -5.95
N PRO A 193 -7.10 -18.06 -4.79
CA PRO A 193 -8.47 -18.57 -4.73
C PRO A 193 -9.50 -17.62 -5.34
N GLN A 194 -9.20 -16.32 -5.43
CA GLN A 194 -10.14 -15.34 -5.96
C GLN A 194 -10.17 -15.41 -7.50
N PRO A 195 -11.34 -15.59 -8.13
CA PRO A 195 -11.44 -15.69 -9.58
C PRO A 195 -11.16 -14.35 -10.27
N THR A 196 -11.44 -13.24 -9.60
CA THR A 196 -11.31 -11.87 -10.10
C THR A 196 -10.41 -11.05 -9.17
N VAL A 197 -9.26 -10.61 -9.70
CA VAL A 197 -8.38 -9.64 -9.05
C VAL A 197 -8.34 -8.39 -9.94
N GLU A 198 -8.58 -7.23 -9.33
CA GLU A 198 -8.55 -5.93 -10.01
C GLU A 198 -7.23 -5.19 -9.76
N ILE A 199 -6.53 -5.49 -8.66
CA ILE A 199 -5.26 -4.85 -8.34
C ILE A 199 -4.30 -5.77 -7.57
N THR A 200 -3.02 -5.66 -7.90
CA THR A 200 -1.92 -6.26 -7.16
C THR A 200 -0.88 -5.21 -6.78
N CYS A 201 -0.30 -5.37 -5.59
CA CYS A 201 0.90 -4.65 -5.18
C CYS A 201 2.03 -5.69 -5.11
N ILE A 202 3.12 -5.43 -5.83
CA ILE A 202 4.20 -6.39 -6.07
C ILE A 202 5.51 -5.80 -5.55
N THR A 203 6.29 -6.61 -4.83
CA THR A 203 7.64 -6.25 -4.36
C THR A 203 8.60 -7.42 -4.50
N ASP A 204 9.88 -7.14 -4.68
CA ASP A 204 10.97 -8.12 -4.54
C ASP A 204 11.66 -8.04 -3.16
N GLY A 205 11.21 -7.12 -2.30
CA GLY A 205 11.77 -6.90 -0.97
C GLY A 205 13.20 -6.36 -0.92
N SER A 206 13.77 -5.92 -2.04
CA SER A 206 15.19 -5.56 -2.14
C SER A 206 15.51 -4.15 -1.63
N ARG A 207 14.49 -3.32 -1.37
CA ARG A 207 14.61 -1.99 -0.75
C ARG A 207 13.33 -1.63 0.02
N ILE A 208 13.01 -2.41 1.05
CA ILE A 208 11.85 -2.13 1.91
C ILE A 208 12.06 -0.82 2.66
N LEU A 209 11.26 0.20 2.33
CA LEU A 209 11.31 1.53 2.94
C LEU A 209 12.75 2.10 3.00
N GLY A 210 13.17 2.56 4.18
CA GLY A 210 14.57 2.91 4.50
C GLY A 210 15.36 1.78 5.18
N LEU A 211 14.86 0.54 5.16
CA LEU A 211 15.39 -0.61 5.90
C LEU A 211 16.31 -1.51 5.05
N GLY A 212 16.23 -1.40 3.72
CA GLY A 212 17.11 -2.10 2.78
C GLY A 212 16.54 -3.43 2.30
N ASP A 213 17.43 -4.36 1.95
CA ASP A 213 17.07 -5.67 1.41
C ASP A 213 16.58 -6.59 2.53
N LEU A 214 15.28 -6.94 2.49
CA LEU A 214 14.64 -7.89 3.40
C LEU A 214 14.12 -9.15 2.67
N GLY A 215 14.26 -9.24 1.34
CA GLY A 215 13.74 -10.35 0.53
C GLY A 215 12.26 -10.62 0.83
N ILE A 216 11.87 -11.89 1.00
CA ILE A 216 10.45 -12.27 1.18
C ILE A 216 9.79 -11.65 2.42
N ASN A 217 10.60 -11.22 3.40
CA ASN A 217 10.08 -10.56 4.58
C ASN A 217 9.41 -9.20 4.25
N GLY A 218 9.61 -8.68 3.03
CA GLY A 218 8.93 -7.51 2.50
C GLY A 218 7.43 -7.65 2.26
N MET A 219 6.85 -8.86 2.34
CA MET A 219 5.40 -9.11 2.11
C MET A 219 4.46 -8.24 2.97
N GLY A 220 4.91 -7.77 4.14
CA GLY A 220 4.14 -6.82 4.94
C GLY A 220 3.77 -5.53 4.19
N ILE A 221 4.59 -5.09 3.22
CA ILE A 221 4.35 -3.87 2.44
C ILE A 221 3.21 -4.03 1.42
N PRO A 222 3.19 -5.02 0.50
CA PRO A 222 2.02 -5.32 -0.33
C PRO A 222 0.72 -5.44 0.45
N ILE A 223 0.75 -6.15 1.59
CA ILE A 223 -0.40 -6.32 2.48
C ILE A 223 -0.87 -4.97 3.05
N GLY A 224 0.05 -4.13 3.53
CA GLY A 224 -0.25 -2.80 4.05
C GLY A 224 -0.82 -1.85 2.99
N LYS A 225 -0.22 -1.82 1.79
CA LYS A 225 -0.69 -1.00 0.65
C LYS A 225 -2.10 -1.41 0.22
N LEU A 226 -2.38 -2.70 0.07
CA LEU A 226 -3.70 -3.20 -0.34
C LEU A 226 -4.77 -3.06 0.75
N ALA A 227 -4.37 -3.10 2.03
CA ALA A 227 -5.25 -2.69 3.12
C ALA A 227 -5.65 -1.21 3.04
N LEU A 228 -4.71 -0.32 2.67
CA LEU A 228 -5.01 1.09 2.43
C LEU A 228 -5.81 1.32 1.14
N TYR A 229 -5.63 0.55 0.07
CA TYR A 229 -6.53 0.58 -1.09
C TYR A 229 -7.99 0.32 -0.70
N THR A 230 -8.23 -0.64 0.19
CA THR A 230 -9.58 -0.93 0.70
C THR A 230 -10.08 0.17 1.65
N ALA A 231 -9.27 0.56 2.64
CA ALA A 231 -9.67 1.53 3.67
C ALA A 231 -9.88 2.94 3.09
N CYS A 232 -8.98 3.40 2.22
CA CYS A 232 -8.95 4.74 1.65
C CYS A 232 -9.79 4.85 0.37
N ALA A 233 -9.69 3.91 -0.57
CA ALA A 233 -10.40 3.99 -1.84
C ALA A 233 -11.57 3.01 -1.99
N GLY A 234 -11.82 2.11 -1.05
CA GLY A 234 -12.93 1.17 -1.15
C GLY A 234 -12.80 0.19 -2.33
N ILE A 235 -11.58 -0.17 -2.74
CA ILE A 235 -11.41 -1.39 -3.55
C ILE A 235 -11.84 -2.59 -2.69
N ARG A 236 -12.52 -3.58 -3.28
CA ARG A 236 -12.95 -4.77 -2.52
C ARG A 236 -11.74 -5.57 -2.02
N PRO A 237 -11.72 -6.05 -0.76
CA PRO A 237 -10.62 -6.89 -0.26
C PRO A 237 -10.35 -8.11 -1.14
N GLU A 238 -11.43 -8.72 -1.64
CA GLU A 238 -11.39 -9.95 -2.45
C GLU A 238 -10.81 -9.71 -3.84
N ALA A 239 -10.81 -8.45 -4.32
CA ALA A 239 -10.26 -8.04 -5.61
C ALA A 239 -8.76 -7.68 -5.53
N THR A 240 -8.11 -7.87 -4.37
CA THR A 240 -6.69 -7.54 -4.14
C THR A 240 -5.78 -8.78 -4.13
N LEU A 241 -4.55 -8.64 -4.62
CA LEU A 241 -3.50 -9.65 -4.55
C LEU A 241 -2.19 -9.06 -4.00
N PRO A 242 -1.84 -9.30 -2.72
CA PRO A 242 -0.50 -9.00 -2.21
C PRO A 242 0.49 -10.01 -2.77
N LEU A 243 1.57 -9.55 -3.41
CA LEU A 243 2.52 -10.41 -4.11
C LEU A 243 3.97 -10.08 -3.73
N THR A 244 4.76 -11.11 -3.44
CA THR A 244 6.21 -10.96 -3.19
C THR A 244 7.00 -11.93 -4.05
N LEU A 245 8.05 -11.41 -4.69
CA LEU A 245 8.90 -12.15 -5.61
C LEU A 245 10.17 -12.58 -4.86
N ASP A 246 10.35 -13.88 -4.63
CA ASP A 246 11.55 -14.43 -4.02
C ASP A 246 12.64 -14.64 -5.08
N LEU A 247 13.32 -13.53 -5.37
CA LEU A 247 14.41 -13.47 -6.35
C LEU A 247 15.80 -13.70 -5.70
N GLY A 248 15.83 -14.21 -4.47
CA GLY A 248 17.01 -14.20 -3.59
C GLY A 248 17.23 -12.86 -2.91
N THR A 249 18.12 -12.83 -1.91
CA THR A 249 18.42 -11.61 -1.14
C THR A 249 19.92 -11.39 -1.00
N SER A 250 20.33 -10.12 -1.07
CA SER A 250 21.70 -9.67 -0.77
C SER A 250 21.98 -9.71 0.74
N ASN A 251 20.94 -9.77 1.57
CA ASN A 251 21.05 -9.72 3.03
C ASN A 251 21.58 -11.05 3.59
N LYS A 252 22.89 -11.07 3.86
CA LYS A 252 23.56 -12.25 4.41
C LYS A 252 22.94 -12.72 5.75
N THR A 253 22.56 -11.79 6.62
CA THR A 253 21.94 -12.11 7.92
C THR A 253 20.67 -12.93 7.76
N LEU A 254 19.79 -12.56 6.81
CA LEU A 254 18.57 -13.31 6.53
C LEU A 254 18.85 -14.70 5.94
N ARG A 255 19.85 -14.83 5.05
CA ARG A 255 20.22 -16.15 4.49
C ARG A 255 20.77 -17.11 5.55
N GLU A 256 21.43 -16.58 6.57
CA GLU A 256 21.99 -17.34 7.70
C GLU A 256 20.99 -17.56 8.86
N ASP A 257 19.92 -16.75 8.96
CA ASP A 257 18.86 -16.89 9.97
C ASP A 257 18.04 -18.18 9.75
N PRO A 258 18.01 -19.15 10.69
CA PRO A 258 17.27 -20.40 10.53
C PRO A 258 15.75 -20.24 10.41
N LEU A 259 15.18 -19.10 10.82
CA LEU A 259 13.74 -18.82 10.69
C LEU A 259 13.37 -18.25 9.31
N TYR A 260 14.31 -17.68 8.56
CA TYR A 260 14.02 -17.06 7.26
C TYR A 260 13.33 -18.04 6.29
N MET A 261 12.12 -17.66 5.86
CA MET A 261 11.27 -18.50 5.01
C MET A 261 11.57 -18.37 3.51
N GLY A 262 12.45 -17.45 3.11
CA GLY A 262 12.81 -17.23 1.70
C GLY A 262 14.03 -18.02 1.24
N SER A 263 14.31 -17.91 -0.04
CA SER A 263 15.42 -18.60 -0.69
C SER A 263 16.78 -18.16 -0.11
N ARG A 264 17.57 -19.14 0.34
CA ARG A 264 18.87 -18.92 1.00
C ARG A 264 20.01 -18.69 -0.01
N ARG A 265 19.74 -17.86 -1.01
CA ARG A 265 20.65 -17.57 -2.13
C ARG A 265 20.86 -16.08 -2.29
N ASP A 266 22.01 -15.71 -2.86
CA ASP A 266 22.22 -14.35 -3.38
C ASP A 266 21.14 -14.01 -4.41
N LYS A 267 20.78 -12.73 -4.47
CA LYS A 267 19.83 -12.20 -5.44
C LYS A 267 20.29 -12.48 -6.88
N ILE A 268 19.35 -12.83 -7.75
CA ILE A 268 19.58 -13.09 -9.19
C ILE A 268 20.15 -11.86 -9.93
N SER A 269 20.66 -12.09 -11.13
CA SER A 269 21.11 -11.02 -12.03
C SER A 269 19.93 -10.14 -12.52
N PRO A 270 20.18 -8.88 -12.91
CA PRO A 270 19.16 -8.02 -13.52
C PRO A 270 18.54 -8.61 -14.80
N GLU A 271 19.31 -9.39 -15.55
CA GLU A 271 18.85 -10.09 -16.76
C GLU A 271 17.85 -11.21 -16.43
N GLU A 272 18.15 -12.01 -15.40
CA GLU A 272 17.23 -13.02 -14.85
C GLU A 272 15.97 -12.37 -14.27
N GLU A 273 16.10 -11.29 -13.49
CA GLU A 273 14.97 -10.52 -12.94
C GLU A 273 14.06 -9.99 -14.05
N ARG A 274 14.63 -9.46 -15.14
CA ARG A 274 13.87 -9.01 -16.31
C ARG A 274 13.07 -10.16 -16.94
N GLU A 275 13.66 -11.32 -17.13
CA GLU A 275 13.00 -12.50 -17.74
C GLU A 275 11.89 -13.05 -16.84
N PHE A 276 12.10 -13.06 -15.52
CA PHE A 276 11.06 -13.39 -14.55
C PHE A 276 9.87 -12.43 -14.61
N LEU A 277 10.15 -11.13 -14.66
CA LEU A 277 9.10 -10.10 -14.75
C LEU A 277 8.37 -10.15 -16.10
N ASP A 278 9.04 -10.48 -17.21
CA ASP A 278 8.41 -10.67 -18.52
C ASP A 278 7.33 -11.78 -18.45
N GLU A 279 7.66 -12.93 -17.84
CA GLU A 279 6.72 -14.03 -17.61
C GLU A 279 5.60 -13.62 -16.64
N LEU A 280 5.95 -12.97 -15.53
CA LEU A 280 4.99 -12.55 -14.50
C LEU A 280 3.92 -11.61 -15.06
N MET A 281 4.31 -10.58 -15.80
CA MET A 281 3.39 -9.58 -16.35
C MET A 281 2.43 -10.21 -17.37
N SER A 282 2.93 -11.16 -18.18
CA SER A 282 2.10 -11.98 -19.07
C SER A 282 1.12 -12.84 -18.29
N ALA A 283 1.58 -13.61 -17.29
CA ALA A 283 0.74 -14.53 -16.54
C ALA A 283 -0.35 -13.82 -15.69
N LEU A 284 -0.03 -12.66 -15.10
CA LEU A 284 -1.00 -11.84 -14.38
C LEU A 284 -2.10 -11.30 -15.31
N THR A 285 -1.74 -10.79 -16.50
CA THR A 285 -2.71 -10.24 -17.45
C THR A 285 -3.46 -11.27 -18.27
N GLU A 286 -2.89 -12.46 -18.50
CA GLU A 286 -3.60 -13.60 -19.08
C GLU A 286 -4.74 -14.05 -18.13
N ARG A 287 -4.45 -14.17 -16.83
CA ARG A 287 -5.47 -14.52 -15.84
C ARG A 287 -6.46 -13.40 -15.58
N TRP A 288 -5.98 -12.15 -15.51
CA TRP A 288 -6.78 -10.97 -15.16
C TRP A 288 -6.51 -9.79 -16.12
N PRO A 289 -7.15 -9.74 -17.32
CA PRO A 289 -6.88 -8.73 -18.37
C PRO A 289 -7.20 -7.25 -18.05
N GLY A 290 -7.61 -6.96 -16.81
CA GLY A 290 -7.87 -5.61 -16.30
C GLY A 290 -7.09 -5.28 -15.02
N ILE A 291 -6.17 -6.15 -14.58
CA ILE A 291 -5.44 -5.97 -13.32
C ILE A 291 -4.53 -4.73 -13.37
N VAL A 292 -4.64 -3.91 -12.32
CA VAL A 292 -3.69 -2.82 -12.05
C VAL A 292 -2.49 -3.40 -11.28
N ILE A 293 -1.27 -3.08 -11.70
CA ILE A 293 -0.03 -3.61 -11.13
C ILE A 293 0.79 -2.47 -10.53
N GLN A 294 0.84 -2.37 -9.20
CA GLN A 294 1.70 -1.44 -8.49
C GLN A 294 3.03 -2.11 -8.14
N PHE A 295 4.13 -1.58 -8.68
CA PHE A 295 5.49 -1.93 -8.24
C PHE A 295 5.86 -1.14 -6.97
N GLU A 296 6.48 -1.80 -6.00
CA GLU A 296 6.76 -1.24 -4.67
C GLU A 296 8.09 -1.73 -4.09
N ASP A 297 8.88 -0.83 -3.48
CA ASP A 297 10.09 -1.14 -2.69
C ASP A 297 11.18 -1.94 -3.45
N PHE A 298 11.23 -1.80 -4.78
CA PHE A 298 12.32 -2.32 -5.62
C PHE A 298 13.59 -1.46 -5.45
N LYS A 299 14.76 -2.10 -5.38
CA LYS A 299 16.06 -1.42 -5.29
C LYS A 299 16.40 -0.58 -6.52
N ASN A 300 15.99 -1.02 -7.71
CA ASN A 300 16.09 -0.24 -8.94
C ASN A 300 14.76 -0.32 -9.71
N PRO A 301 13.80 0.60 -9.46
CA PRO A 301 12.46 0.52 -10.05
C PRO A 301 12.40 0.93 -11.53
N PHE A 302 13.42 1.62 -12.07
CA PHE A 302 13.39 2.19 -13.42
C PHE A 302 13.28 1.15 -14.54
N PRO A 303 14.06 0.06 -14.60
CA PRO A 303 14.01 -0.88 -15.73
C PRO A 303 12.66 -1.56 -15.88
N ALA A 304 11.98 -1.90 -14.78
CA ALA A 304 10.63 -2.45 -14.81
C ALA A 304 9.62 -1.41 -15.27
N LEU A 305 9.65 -0.20 -14.70
CA LEU A 305 8.72 0.87 -15.06
C LEU A 305 8.86 1.28 -16.54
N GLU A 306 10.07 1.53 -17.02
CA GLU A 306 10.38 1.87 -18.42
C GLU A 306 9.94 0.77 -19.40
N ARG A 307 10.08 -0.50 -19.02
CA ARG A 307 9.72 -1.65 -19.86
C ARG A 307 8.20 -1.87 -19.94
N TYR A 308 7.47 -1.69 -18.84
CA TYR A 308 6.08 -2.16 -18.75
C TYR A 308 5.01 -1.07 -18.87
N GLN A 309 5.29 0.19 -18.49
CA GLN A 309 4.28 1.28 -18.47
C GLN A 309 3.60 1.56 -19.82
N GLY A 310 4.27 1.22 -20.93
CA GLY A 310 3.72 1.39 -22.28
C GLY A 310 2.67 0.35 -22.67
N SER A 311 2.70 -0.83 -22.03
CA SER A 311 1.96 -2.03 -22.47
C SER A 311 1.04 -2.64 -21.42
N TYR A 312 1.21 -2.25 -20.16
CA TYR A 312 0.49 -2.80 -19.00
C TYR A 312 -0.13 -1.69 -18.16
N THR A 313 -1.24 -1.98 -17.46
CA THR A 313 -1.85 -1.08 -16.45
C THR A 313 -1.02 -1.08 -15.17
N CYS A 314 0.19 -0.55 -15.23
CA CYS A 314 1.13 -0.54 -14.12
C CYS A 314 1.74 0.84 -13.83
N PHE A 315 2.14 1.04 -12.57
CA PHE A 315 2.89 2.20 -12.11
C PHE A 315 3.81 1.79 -10.94
N ASN A 316 4.77 2.64 -10.56
CA ASN A 316 5.59 2.43 -9.36
C ASN A 316 5.31 3.52 -8.33
N ASP A 317 4.93 3.14 -7.11
CA ASP A 317 4.55 4.12 -6.08
C ASP A 317 5.74 4.96 -5.60
N ASP A 318 6.92 4.34 -5.46
CA ASP A 318 8.15 5.02 -5.01
C ASP A 318 8.57 6.20 -5.88
N ILE A 319 8.41 6.07 -7.21
CA ILE A 319 8.66 7.14 -8.19
C ILE A 319 7.40 8.01 -8.37
N GLN A 320 6.32 7.41 -8.87
CA GLN A 320 5.19 8.15 -9.43
C GLN A 320 4.22 8.61 -8.35
N GLY A 321 3.91 7.75 -7.36
CA GLY A 321 3.04 8.10 -6.24
C GLY A 321 3.68 9.09 -5.27
N THR A 322 4.94 8.87 -4.90
CA THR A 322 5.75 9.80 -4.09
C THR A 322 5.84 11.16 -4.77
N GLY A 323 6.12 11.17 -6.08
CA GLY A 323 6.09 12.41 -6.87
C GLY A 323 4.73 13.11 -6.82
N ALA A 324 3.65 12.39 -7.10
CA ALA A 324 2.31 12.96 -7.17
C ALA A 324 1.84 13.55 -5.82
N VAL A 325 2.12 12.89 -4.69
CA VAL A 325 1.78 13.47 -3.39
C VAL A 325 2.61 14.72 -3.09
N ILE A 326 3.93 14.71 -3.34
CA ILE A 326 4.78 15.88 -3.14
C ILE A 326 4.31 17.04 -4.02
N LEU A 327 3.99 16.77 -5.29
CA LEU A 327 3.45 17.74 -6.23
C LEU A 327 2.16 18.38 -5.69
N GLY A 328 1.22 17.59 -5.15
CA GLY A 328 -0.01 18.11 -4.55
C GLY A 328 0.25 19.11 -3.41
N GLY A 329 1.23 18.80 -2.54
CA GLY A 329 1.68 19.71 -1.49
C GLY A 329 2.41 20.95 -2.02
N VAL A 330 3.26 20.80 -3.05
CA VAL A 330 4.00 21.91 -3.68
C VAL A 330 3.05 22.88 -4.38
N ILE A 331 2.03 22.40 -5.10
CA ILE A 331 1.02 23.27 -5.73
C ILE A 331 0.35 24.16 -4.68
N ASN A 332 -0.04 23.58 -3.54
CA ASN A 332 -0.64 24.33 -2.44
C ASN A 332 0.34 25.28 -1.75
N ALA A 333 1.61 24.86 -1.56
CA ALA A 333 2.63 25.70 -0.95
C ALA A 333 3.01 26.89 -1.85
N VAL A 334 3.20 26.67 -3.16
CA VAL A 334 3.47 27.73 -4.15
C VAL A 334 2.33 28.75 -4.16
N LYS A 335 1.07 28.30 -4.25
CA LYS A 335 -0.11 29.19 -4.20
C LYS A 335 -0.18 29.99 -2.90
N ARG A 336 0.09 29.38 -1.74
CA ARG A 336 0.13 30.05 -0.43
C ARG A 336 1.33 31.00 -0.24
N SER A 337 2.44 30.76 -0.95
CA SER A 337 3.64 31.62 -0.85
C SER A 337 3.43 33.01 -1.46
N GLY A 338 2.43 33.17 -2.32
CA GLY A 338 2.13 34.42 -3.04
C GLY A 338 3.08 34.70 -4.22
N LEU A 339 4.11 33.88 -4.43
CA LEU A 339 5.06 34.01 -5.54
C LEU A 339 4.62 33.13 -6.73
N PRO A 340 4.55 33.68 -7.96
CA PRO A 340 4.24 32.89 -9.16
C PRO A 340 5.41 31.95 -9.49
N CYS A 341 5.14 30.86 -10.22
CA CYS A 341 6.13 29.80 -10.51
C CYS A 341 7.46 30.32 -11.05
N LYS A 342 7.42 31.30 -11.96
CA LYS A 342 8.62 31.94 -12.56
C LYS A 342 9.55 32.66 -11.57
N ASP A 343 9.05 33.05 -10.39
CA ASP A 343 9.81 33.76 -9.36
C ASP A 343 10.29 32.80 -8.25
N GLN A 344 9.92 31.52 -8.33
CA GLN A 344 10.35 30.46 -7.42
C GLN A 344 11.79 30.03 -7.72
N ARG A 345 12.54 29.72 -6.66
CA ARG A 345 13.90 29.15 -6.73
C ARG A 345 13.96 27.94 -5.80
N ALA A 346 14.07 26.75 -6.38
CA ALA A 346 13.93 25.50 -5.65
C ALA A 346 15.26 24.77 -5.50
N VAL A 347 15.78 24.73 -4.26
CA VAL A 347 16.98 23.96 -3.90
C VAL A 347 16.57 22.56 -3.44
N PHE A 348 17.09 21.55 -4.14
CA PHE A 348 16.86 20.13 -3.87
C PHE A 348 18.12 19.52 -3.28
N PHE A 349 18.12 19.29 -1.97
CA PHE A 349 19.20 18.57 -1.31
C PHE A 349 18.99 17.06 -1.46
N GLY A 350 19.66 16.48 -2.46
CA GLY A 350 19.51 15.07 -2.85
C GLY A 350 19.23 14.89 -4.34
N ALA A 351 20.24 15.02 -5.20
CA ALA A 351 20.12 14.80 -6.65
C ALA A 351 20.07 13.30 -7.07
N GLY A 352 19.55 12.41 -6.21
CA GLY A 352 19.31 11.01 -6.58
C GLY A 352 18.06 10.86 -7.47
N SER A 353 17.76 9.64 -7.91
CA SER A 353 16.64 9.39 -8.83
C SER A 353 15.28 9.86 -8.30
N ALA A 354 15.04 9.77 -6.99
CA ALA A 354 13.84 10.32 -6.35
C ALA A 354 13.79 11.86 -6.44
N GLY A 355 14.88 12.55 -6.08
CA GLY A 355 14.98 14.02 -6.19
C GLY A 355 14.82 14.53 -7.61
N VAL A 356 15.42 13.86 -8.59
CA VAL A 356 15.23 14.18 -10.02
C VAL A 356 13.80 13.91 -10.47
N GLY A 357 13.18 12.80 -10.06
CA GLY A 357 11.79 12.46 -10.42
C GLY A 357 10.79 13.50 -9.91
N VAL A 358 10.90 13.85 -8.62
CA VAL A 358 10.07 14.89 -7.98
C VAL A 358 10.29 16.26 -8.65
N ALA A 359 11.54 16.66 -8.87
CA ALA A 359 11.85 17.92 -9.54
C ALA A 359 11.25 17.99 -10.96
N LYS A 360 11.31 16.89 -11.74
CA LYS A 360 10.69 16.82 -13.09
C LYS A 360 9.18 17.00 -13.06
N GLN A 361 8.48 16.43 -12.08
CA GLN A 361 7.02 16.62 -11.97
C GLN A 361 6.63 18.05 -11.60
N ILE A 362 7.45 18.75 -10.80
CA ILE A 362 7.21 20.16 -10.46
C ILE A 362 7.57 21.07 -11.66
N VAL A 363 8.55 20.69 -12.49
CA VAL A 363 8.77 21.34 -13.81
C VAL A 363 7.53 21.21 -14.70
N ASP A 364 6.90 20.03 -14.81
CA ASP A 364 5.65 19.86 -15.58
C ASP A 364 4.52 20.77 -15.05
N PHE A 365 4.40 20.91 -13.72
CA PHE A 365 3.48 21.89 -13.13
C PHE A 365 3.81 23.34 -13.53
N PHE A 366 5.09 23.75 -13.48
CA PHE A 366 5.51 25.10 -13.88
C PHE A 366 5.23 25.36 -15.37
N VAL A 367 5.41 24.35 -16.23
CA VAL A 367 5.05 24.42 -17.66
C VAL A 367 3.53 24.55 -17.85
N ARG A 368 2.72 23.81 -17.09
CA ARG A 368 1.25 23.92 -17.13
C ARG A 368 0.70 25.24 -16.59
N GLU A 369 1.45 25.91 -15.70
CA GLU A 369 1.21 27.31 -15.29
C GLU A 369 1.74 28.35 -16.31
N GLY A 370 2.18 27.90 -17.50
CA GLY A 370 2.48 28.74 -18.66
C GLY A 370 3.96 29.06 -18.91
N MET A 371 4.89 28.42 -18.19
CA MET A 371 6.33 28.58 -18.45
C MET A 371 6.81 27.69 -19.61
N THR A 372 7.97 28.02 -20.21
CA THR A 372 8.67 27.05 -21.07
C THR A 372 9.33 25.97 -20.20
N GLU A 373 9.59 24.79 -20.77
CA GLU A 373 10.32 23.72 -20.06
C GLU A 373 11.71 24.20 -19.61
N GLU A 374 12.39 25.01 -20.43
CA GLU A 374 13.70 25.58 -20.12
C GLU A 374 13.62 26.57 -18.94
N ASP A 375 12.70 27.53 -18.97
CA ASP A 375 12.51 28.50 -17.87
C ASP A 375 12.11 27.79 -16.57
N ALA A 376 11.17 26.84 -16.66
CA ALA A 376 10.70 26.07 -15.52
C ALA A 376 11.85 25.27 -14.89
N ARG A 377 12.64 24.57 -15.71
CA ARG A 377 13.84 23.84 -15.28
C ARG A 377 14.91 24.76 -14.67
N ASN A 378 15.04 25.99 -15.19
CA ASN A 378 15.97 26.99 -14.68
C ASN A 378 15.60 27.53 -13.27
N CYS A 379 14.42 27.21 -12.72
CA CYS A 379 14.10 27.43 -11.31
C CYS A 379 14.75 26.42 -10.35
N PHE A 380 15.31 25.29 -10.83
CA PHE A 380 15.72 24.16 -9.98
C PHE A 380 17.24 24.03 -9.81
N TYR A 381 17.67 23.83 -8.57
CA TYR A 381 19.07 23.74 -8.15
C TYR A 381 19.28 22.45 -7.35
N LEU A 382 19.76 21.40 -8.01
CA LEU A 382 19.96 20.09 -7.38
C LEU A 382 21.36 20.00 -6.76
N VAL A 383 21.44 19.49 -5.53
CA VAL A 383 22.67 19.33 -4.75
C VAL A 383 22.91 17.85 -4.47
N ASP A 384 24.14 17.38 -4.68
CA ASP A 384 24.57 16.02 -4.32
C ASP A 384 25.77 16.04 -3.36
N THR A 385 26.38 14.88 -3.13
CA THR A 385 27.54 14.69 -2.24
C THR A 385 28.81 15.46 -2.66
N LYS A 386 28.80 16.13 -3.82
CA LYS A 386 29.88 17.00 -4.32
C LYS A 386 29.46 18.47 -4.41
N GLY A 387 28.26 18.83 -3.95
CA GLY A 387 27.70 20.17 -4.05
C GLY A 387 26.66 20.32 -5.17
N LEU A 388 26.50 21.55 -5.67
CA LEU A 388 25.59 21.87 -6.76
C LEU A 388 25.89 21.02 -8.00
N VAL A 389 24.84 20.58 -8.71
CA VAL A 389 24.98 19.91 -10.00
C VAL A 389 25.09 20.95 -11.10
N THR A 390 26.31 21.14 -11.60
CA THR A 390 26.68 22.07 -12.67
C THR A 390 27.23 21.29 -13.87
N ALA A 391 27.10 21.83 -15.09
CA ALA A 391 27.59 21.18 -16.30
C ALA A 391 29.14 21.23 -16.43
N ASP A 392 29.77 22.19 -15.76
CA ASP A 392 31.21 22.45 -15.76
C ASP A 392 31.95 21.88 -14.52
N ARG A 393 31.25 21.11 -13.66
CA ARG A 393 31.78 20.57 -12.39
C ARG A 393 33.04 19.72 -12.50
N GLY A 394 33.35 19.24 -13.71
CA GLY A 394 34.55 18.45 -14.02
C GLY A 394 34.45 16.96 -13.69
N ASP A 395 33.33 16.48 -13.13
CA ASP A 395 33.05 15.04 -12.95
C ASP A 395 32.03 14.52 -13.98
N LYS A 396 32.09 13.21 -14.28
CA LYS A 396 31.04 12.58 -15.09
C LYS A 396 29.76 12.49 -14.25
N LEU A 397 28.81 13.37 -14.53
CA LEU A 397 27.46 13.29 -13.98
C LEU A 397 26.80 11.96 -14.37
N ALA A 398 25.95 11.44 -13.50
CA ALA A 398 25.04 10.35 -13.86
C ALA A 398 23.93 10.89 -14.77
N ASP A 399 23.48 10.11 -15.75
CA ASP A 399 22.61 10.58 -16.84
C ASP A 399 21.32 11.25 -16.34
N HIS A 400 20.72 10.75 -15.25
CA HIS A 400 19.54 11.35 -14.62
C HIS A 400 19.77 12.79 -14.09
N LYS A 401 21.00 13.15 -13.73
CA LYS A 401 21.36 14.50 -13.23
C LYS A 401 21.57 15.52 -14.34
N VAL A 402 21.94 15.07 -15.55
CA VAL A 402 22.32 15.95 -16.67
C VAL A 402 21.20 16.93 -17.02
N TYR A 403 19.94 16.50 -16.93
CA TYR A 403 18.78 17.35 -17.19
C TYR A 403 18.75 18.62 -16.31
N PHE A 404 19.19 18.54 -15.04
CA PHE A 404 19.18 19.67 -14.09
C PHE A 404 20.58 20.31 -13.89
N ALA A 405 21.55 19.99 -14.74
CA ALA A 405 22.90 20.54 -14.61
C ALA A 405 22.92 22.04 -14.96
N ARG A 406 23.22 22.89 -13.97
CA ARG A 406 23.30 24.35 -14.15
C ARG A 406 24.41 24.73 -15.14
N GLN A 407 24.16 25.79 -15.90
CA GLN A 407 25.12 26.39 -16.85
C GLN A 407 25.35 27.89 -16.57
N ASP A 408 24.57 28.47 -15.67
CA ASP A 408 24.52 29.87 -15.25
C ASP A 408 25.38 30.16 -14.00
N ASN A 409 26.14 29.17 -13.52
CA ASN A 409 26.99 29.27 -12.33
C ASN A 409 28.28 30.10 -12.55
N ASN A 410 28.53 30.61 -13.77
CA ASN A 410 29.66 31.49 -14.10
C ASN A 410 31.05 30.94 -13.67
N GLY A 411 31.26 29.62 -13.75
CA GLY A 411 32.48 28.96 -13.32
C GLY A 411 32.63 28.76 -11.80
N GLN A 412 31.66 29.23 -11.00
CA GLN A 412 31.65 29.04 -9.54
C GLN A 412 31.11 27.64 -9.20
N GLN A 413 31.67 27.04 -8.14
CA GLN A 413 31.29 25.69 -7.68
C GLN A 413 30.99 25.74 -6.17
N PHE A 414 29.73 25.51 -5.82
CA PHE A 414 29.22 25.52 -4.44
C PHE A 414 29.19 24.07 -3.94
N LYS A 415 29.97 23.77 -2.90
CA LYS A 415 30.29 22.42 -2.42
C LYS A 415 29.41 21.97 -1.26
N THR A 416 28.84 22.89 -0.48
CA THR A 416 27.96 22.58 0.65
C THR A 416 26.53 23.08 0.40
N LEU A 417 25.57 22.61 1.20
CA LEU A 417 24.19 23.10 1.10
C LEU A 417 24.11 24.58 1.48
N GLU A 418 24.85 25.01 2.50
CA GLU A 418 24.92 26.40 2.97
C GLU A 418 25.40 27.34 1.86
N GLU A 419 26.47 26.96 1.14
CA GLU A 419 27.00 27.72 0.00
C GLU A 419 25.97 27.85 -1.13
N VAL A 420 25.21 26.78 -1.41
CA VAL A 420 24.13 26.80 -2.42
C VAL A 420 22.96 27.67 -1.97
N VAL A 421 22.54 27.56 -0.70
CA VAL A 421 21.45 28.36 -0.12
C VAL A 421 21.80 29.85 -0.15
N ASP A 422 23.02 30.23 0.19
CA ASP A 422 23.49 31.62 0.16
C ASP A 422 23.60 32.18 -1.26
N HIS A 423 23.97 31.35 -2.24
CA HIS A 423 24.03 31.74 -3.65
C HIS A 423 22.64 31.89 -4.28
N VAL A 424 21.74 30.92 -4.07
CA VAL A 424 20.44 30.84 -4.74
C VAL A 424 19.36 31.67 -4.04
N GLN A 425 19.49 31.90 -2.73
CA GLN A 425 18.46 32.47 -1.86
C GLN A 425 17.08 31.81 -2.11
N PRO A 426 16.94 30.49 -1.89
CA PRO A 426 15.79 29.72 -2.33
C PRO A 426 14.46 30.20 -1.73
N THR A 427 13.38 29.99 -2.48
CA THR A 427 11.99 30.11 -2.02
C THR A 427 11.46 28.75 -1.54
N ILE A 428 11.96 27.67 -2.15
CA ILE A 428 11.65 26.27 -1.83
C ILE A 428 12.96 25.56 -1.45
N LEU A 429 12.98 24.92 -0.29
CA LEU A 429 14.06 24.06 0.17
C LEU A 429 13.50 22.65 0.41
N MET A 430 13.91 21.69 -0.42
CA MET A 430 13.40 20.32 -0.42
C MET A 430 14.49 19.29 -0.13
N GLY A 431 14.23 18.37 0.79
CA GLY A 431 15.18 17.40 1.30
C GLY A 431 14.84 15.98 0.89
N LEU A 432 15.71 15.35 0.10
CA LEU A 432 15.59 13.98 -0.43
C LEU A 432 16.95 13.25 -0.34
N SER A 433 17.69 13.52 0.73
CA SER A 433 19.11 13.13 0.91
C SER A 433 19.34 11.98 1.90
N THR A 434 18.39 11.72 2.80
CA THR A 434 18.53 10.90 4.02
C THR A 434 19.57 11.40 5.04
N MET A 435 20.02 12.66 4.94
CA MET A 435 20.87 13.31 5.94
C MET A 435 20.03 14.11 6.93
N GLY A 436 19.74 13.50 8.08
CA GLY A 436 18.93 14.14 9.13
C GLY A 436 19.61 15.37 9.74
N GLY A 437 18.82 16.41 10.01
CA GLY A 437 19.28 17.64 10.68
C GLY A 437 20.09 18.62 9.81
N VAL A 438 20.20 18.39 8.50
CA VAL A 438 20.96 19.24 7.56
C VAL A 438 20.28 20.59 7.24
N PHE A 439 18.97 20.73 7.46
CA PHE A 439 18.29 22.03 7.40
C PHE A 439 18.43 22.73 8.76
N THR A 440 19.60 23.32 8.97
CA THR A 440 20.00 23.93 10.24
C THR A 440 19.14 25.15 10.61
N PRO A 441 19.05 25.51 11.90
CA PRO A 441 18.44 26.76 12.35
C PRO A 441 18.93 28.00 11.58
N GLU A 442 20.20 28.02 11.19
CA GLU A 442 20.83 29.08 10.42
C GLU A 442 20.28 29.16 8.98
N ILE A 443 20.15 28.02 8.30
CA ILE A 443 19.51 27.92 6.98
C ILE A 443 18.03 28.34 7.06
N LEU A 444 17.31 27.86 8.09
CA LEU A 444 15.89 28.14 8.26
C LEU A 444 15.60 29.62 8.54
N ARG A 445 16.45 30.30 9.34
CA ARG A 445 16.35 31.75 9.55
C ARG A 445 16.60 32.52 8.24
N LYS A 446 17.65 32.18 7.48
CA LYS A 446 17.91 32.78 6.15
C LYS A 446 16.73 32.62 5.19
N MET A 447 16.14 31.41 5.13
CA MET A 447 14.90 31.16 4.36
C MET A 447 13.76 32.09 4.79
N ALA A 448 13.62 32.36 6.09
CA ALA A 448 12.61 33.25 6.64
C ALA A 448 12.91 34.74 6.40
N ASP A 449 14.17 35.14 6.36
CA ASP A 449 14.60 36.51 6.10
C ASP A 449 14.36 36.91 4.63
N TRP A 450 14.55 35.99 3.69
CA TRP A 450 14.37 36.24 2.25
C TRP A 450 12.94 36.04 1.75
N ASN A 451 12.11 35.25 2.44
CA ASN A 451 10.77 34.88 1.98
C ASN A 451 9.72 35.17 3.05
N THR A 452 8.58 35.74 2.67
CA THR A 452 7.44 35.93 3.58
C THR A 452 6.92 34.59 4.13
N SER A 453 6.80 33.58 3.26
CA SER A 453 6.33 32.24 3.61
C SER A 453 7.23 31.18 2.96
N PRO A 454 8.40 30.85 3.56
CA PRO A 454 9.36 29.91 2.97
C PRO A 454 8.79 28.49 2.89
N ILE A 455 9.01 27.80 1.77
CA ILE A 455 8.54 26.42 1.57
C ILE A 455 9.66 25.46 2.02
N ILE A 456 9.42 24.72 3.10
CA ILE A 456 10.41 23.86 3.77
C ILE A 456 9.91 22.42 3.79
N PHE A 457 10.43 21.57 2.89
CA PHE A 457 9.94 20.21 2.67
C PHE A 457 11.04 19.17 3.01
N PRO A 458 11.20 18.74 4.28
CA PRO A 458 12.12 17.67 4.66
C PRO A 458 11.45 16.29 4.45
N LEU A 459 11.68 15.68 3.29
CA LEU A 459 10.90 14.52 2.83
C LEU A 459 11.58 13.18 3.14
N SER A 460 12.81 13.19 3.66
CA SER A 460 13.53 11.96 4.00
C SER A 460 12.88 11.17 5.15
N ASN A 461 12.88 9.85 5.01
CA ASN A 461 12.30 8.89 5.96
C ASN A 461 13.37 7.93 6.52
N PRO A 462 13.19 7.36 7.73
CA PRO A 462 12.19 7.72 8.75
C PRO A 462 12.50 9.08 9.42
N SER A 463 11.74 9.50 10.45
CA SER A 463 11.89 10.82 11.09
C SER A 463 13.33 11.17 11.52
N SER A 464 14.16 10.19 11.91
CA SER A 464 15.57 10.40 12.26
C SER A 464 16.48 10.74 11.08
N LYS A 465 15.97 10.66 9.85
CA LYS A 465 16.62 11.04 8.59
C LYS A 465 16.02 12.29 7.95
N SER A 466 14.93 12.84 8.52
CA SER A 466 14.29 14.08 8.09
C SER A 466 15.28 15.24 8.18
N GLU A 467 15.40 16.03 7.11
CA GLU A 467 16.39 17.11 7.01
C GLU A 467 16.23 18.19 8.12
N CYS A 468 15.01 18.40 8.63
CA CYS A 468 14.75 18.95 9.96
C CYS A 468 13.47 18.33 10.54
N ASP A 469 13.21 18.57 11.82
CA ASP A 469 11.88 18.36 12.41
C ASP A 469 10.97 19.60 12.23
N PHE A 470 9.68 19.41 12.51
CA PHE A 470 8.67 20.46 12.38
C PHE A 470 8.85 21.60 13.38
N GLU A 471 9.25 21.30 14.62
CA GLU A 471 9.42 22.29 15.69
C GLU A 471 10.56 23.26 15.37
N THR A 472 11.66 22.73 14.84
CA THR A 472 12.82 23.50 14.37
C THR A 472 12.45 24.39 13.20
N ALA A 473 11.66 23.90 12.23
CA ALA A 473 11.17 24.69 11.10
C ALA A 473 10.25 25.84 11.56
N VAL A 474 9.24 25.55 12.39
CA VAL A 474 8.29 26.56 12.90
C VAL A 474 9.03 27.64 13.71
N LYS A 475 9.87 27.26 14.68
CA LYS A 475 10.59 28.22 15.54
C LYS A 475 11.56 29.12 14.75
N ASN A 476 12.33 28.55 13.83
CA ASN A 476 13.36 29.31 13.10
C ASN A 476 12.81 30.07 11.87
N THR A 477 11.51 29.92 11.57
CA THR A 477 10.81 30.75 10.55
C THR A 477 9.75 31.66 11.15
N ASP A 478 9.71 31.80 12.49
CA ASP A 478 8.72 32.58 13.24
C ASP A 478 7.26 32.19 12.91
N GLY A 479 7.02 30.89 12.70
CA GLY A 479 5.71 30.34 12.33
C GLY A 479 5.32 30.49 10.86
N ARG A 480 6.21 31.02 9.99
CA ARG A 480 5.88 31.35 8.60
C ARG A 480 6.16 30.25 7.58
N CYS A 481 6.82 29.15 7.95
CA CYS A 481 7.12 28.07 7.02
C CYS A 481 5.87 27.36 6.50
N LEU A 482 5.86 27.09 5.19
CA LEU A 482 4.94 26.15 4.55
C LEU A 482 5.61 24.78 4.56
N PHE A 483 5.21 23.94 5.52
CA PHE A 483 5.93 22.72 5.88
C PHE A 483 5.21 21.43 5.45
N ALA A 484 5.94 20.53 4.80
CA ALA A 484 5.51 19.17 4.53
C ALA A 484 6.66 18.16 4.65
N SER A 485 6.47 17.09 5.41
CA SER A 485 7.47 16.03 5.61
C SER A 485 7.02 14.67 5.06
N GLY A 486 7.97 13.76 4.85
CA GLY A 486 7.64 12.36 4.52
C GLY A 486 7.13 11.59 5.75
N SER A 487 7.80 11.79 6.88
CA SER A 487 7.47 11.18 8.18
C SER A 487 6.50 12.06 8.98
N PRO A 488 5.67 11.48 9.85
CA PRO A 488 4.75 12.25 10.69
C PRO A 488 5.48 13.01 11.81
N PHE A 489 4.99 14.20 12.13
CA PHE A 489 5.39 15.01 13.28
C PHE A 489 4.15 15.43 14.10
N PRO A 490 4.29 15.74 15.40
CA PRO A 490 3.18 16.22 16.21
C PRO A 490 2.76 17.64 15.81
N THR A 491 1.46 17.94 15.99
CA THR A 491 0.96 19.32 16.00
C THR A 491 1.56 20.07 17.20
N MET A 492 1.85 21.37 17.04
CA MET A 492 2.41 22.20 18.10
C MET A 492 1.73 23.56 18.20
N THR A 493 1.77 24.20 19.37
CA THR A 493 1.38 25.60 19.56
C THR A 493 2.64 26.45 19.71
N PHE A 494 2.68 27.59 19.00
CA PHE A 494 3.84 28.49 19.00
C PHE A 494 3.37 29.95 19.02
N THR A 495 4.05 30.76 19.83
CA THR A 495 3.88 32.21 19.90
C THR A 495 5.00 32.89 19.12
N ASN A 496 4.63 33.63 18.07
CA ASN A 496 5.61 34.31 17.20
C ASN A 496 6.18 35.59 17.84
N SER A 497 7.15 36.20 17.17
CA SER A 497 7.81 37.46 17.60
C SER A 497 6.84 38.64 17.79
N GLN A 498 5.66 38.59 17.17
CA GLN A 498 4.58 39.58 17.30
C GLN A 498 3.63 39.30 18.48
N GLY A 499 3.87 38.23 19.25
CA GLY A 499 3.04 37.82 20.39
C GLY A 499 1.77 37.04 20.00
N GLN A 500 1.62 36.63 18.75
CA GLN A 500 0.47 35.86 18.27
C GLN A 500 0.70 34.36 18.52
N THR A 501 -0.24 33.73 19.23
CA THR A 501 -0.19 32.29 19.54
C THR A 501 -1.11 31.52 18.61
N ASN A 502 -0.52 30.67 17.75
CA ASN A 502 -1.25 29.81 16.82
C ASN A 502 -0.90 28.33 17.03
N THR A 503 -1.81 27.45 16.64
CA THR A 503 -1.54 26.01 16.55
C THR A 503 -1.20 25.63 15.11
N TYR A 504 0.01 25.09 14.92
CA TYR A 504 0.57 24.72 13.63
C TYR A 504 0.48 23.21 13.44
N HIS A 505 0.03 22.80 12.25
CA HIS A 505 -0.12 21.40 11.87
C HIS A 505 0.91 21.06 10.76
N PRO A 506 1.71 19.98 10.92
CA PRO A 506 2.64 19.57 9.86
C PRO A 506 1.87 18.89 8.73
N GLY A 507 2.14 19.28 7.48
CA GLY A 507 1.74 18.48 6.33
C GLY A 507 2.54 17.18 6.26
N GLN A 508 1.91 16.07 5.87
CA GLN A 508 2.62 14.83 5.57
C GLN A 508 2.39 14.41 4.12
N GLY A 509 3.45 14.44 3.31
CA GLY A 509 3.45 13.98 1.92
C GLY A 509 3.52 12.45 1.84
N ASN A 510 2.47 11.77 2.29
CA ASN A 510 2.39 10.31 2.27
C ASN A 510 1.56 9.81 1.07
N ASN A 511 2.11 8.87 0.32
CA ASN A 511 1.53 8.34 -0.92
C ASN A 511 0.09 7.80 -0.76
N MET A 512 -0.34 7.47 0.46
CA MET A 512 -1.73 7.07 0.75
C MET A 512 -2.79 8.11 0.32
N TYR A 513 -2.41 9.37 0.08
CA TYR A 513 -3.31 10.37 -0.52
C TYR A 513 -3.56 10.18 -2.02
N VAL A 514 -2.68 9.48 -2.75
CA VAL A 514 -2.75 9.36 -4.22
C VAL A 514 -2.90 7.92 -4.71
N PHE A 515 -2.10 6.95 -4.21
CA PHE A 515 -2.14 5.59 -4.76
C PHE A 515 -3.54 4.93 -4.69
N PRO A 516 -4.35 5.12 -3.62
CA PRO A 516 -5.68 4.54 -3.56
C PRO A 516 -6.59 5.05 -4.69
N GLY A 517 -6.53 6.36 -4.96
CA GLY A 517 -7.28 7.00 -6.04
C GLY A 517 -6.73 6.67 -7.43
N ILE A 518 -5.41 6.52 -7.60
CA ILE A 518 -4.79 6.07 -8.87
C ILE A 518 -5.30 4.67 -9.24
N GLY A 519 -5.26 3.72 -8.31
CA GLY A 519 -5.74 2.36 -8.57
C GLY A 519 -7.24 2.32 -8.83
N LEU A 520 -8.06 2.94 -7.97
CA LEU A 520 -9.52 2.99 -8.15
C LEU A 520 -9.91 3.66 -9.48
N GLY A 521 -9.32 4.79 -9.82
CA GLY A 521 -9.59 5.48 -11.08
C GLY A 521 -9.17 4.65 -12.31
N SER A 522 -8.07 3.90 -12.23
CA SER A 522 -7.61 3.00 -13.29
C SER A 522 -8.55 1.80 -13.47
N ILE A 523 -9.03 1.20 -12.37
CA ILE A 523 -10.01 0.10 -12.38
C ILE A 523 -11.34 0.56 -12.98
N LEU A 524 -11.92 1.65 -12.44
CA LEU A 524 -13.26 2.10 -12.83
C LEU A 524 -13.33 2.66 -14.26
N SER A 525 -12.23 3.21 -14.80
CA SER A 525 -12.13 3.58 -16.22
C SER A 525 -11.76 2.40 -17.13
N LYS A 526 -11.42 1.23 -16.55
CA LYS A 526 -10.87 0.05 -17.23
C LYS A 526 -9.63 0.37 -18.08
N ALA A 527 -8.75 1.21 -17.54
CA ALA A 527 -7.56 1.72 -18.23
C ALA A 527 -6.67 0.57 -18.74
N VAL A 528 -6.10 0.74 -19.95
CA VAL A 528 -5.14 -0.23 -20.55
C VAL A 528 -3.67 0.05 -20.18
N ARG A 529 -3.39 1.23 -19.64
CA ARG A 529 -2.10 1.65 -19.08
C ARG A 529 -2.32 2.82 -18.12
N VAL A 530 -1.40 3.04 -17.19
CA VAL A 530 -1.37 4.27 -16.37
C VAL A 530 -0.40 5.25 -17.03
N THR A 531 -0.87 6.46 -17.38
CA THR A 531 -0.05 7.46 -18.07
C THR A 531 0.51 8.51 -17.11
N ASP A 532 1.56 9.23 -17.53
CA ASP A 532 2.10 10.35 -16.75
C ASP A 532 1.06 11.46 -16.51
N ASN A 533 0.12 11.68 -17.44
CA ASN A 533 -1.01 12.59 -17.22
C ASN A 533 -1.97 12.08 -16.13
N MET A 534 -2.20 10.77 -16.01
CA MET A 534 -2.98 10.20 -14.90
C MET A 534 -2.26 10.38 -13.56
N ILE A 535 -0.94 10.20 -13.53
CA ILE A 535 -0.12 10.46 -12.34
C ILE A 535 -0.16 11.95 -11.97
N TYR A 536 0.09 12.86 -12.92
CA TYR A 536 0.02 14.31 -12.70
C TYR A 536 -1.36 14.73 -12.19
N ALA A 537 -2.43 14.26 -12.84
CA ALA A 537 -3.81 14.55 -12.45
C ALA A 537 -4.13 14.08 -11.02
N SER A 538 -3.51 13.01 -10.54
CA SER A 538 -3.69 12.56 -9.15
C SER A 538 -3.12 13.54 -8.12
N GLY A 539 -1.91 14.07 -8.36
CA GLY A 539 -1.28 15.08 -7.49
C GLY A 539 -1.97 16.44 -7.59
N GLU A 540 -2.37 16.85 -8.80
CA GLU A 540 -3.11 18.09 -9.00
C GLU A 540 -4.50 18.03 -8.35
N ALA A 541 -5.20 16.89 -8.43
CA ALA A 541 -6.47 16.66 -7.74
C ALA A 541 -6.34 16.69 -6.22
N LEU A 542 -5.28 16.11 -5.66
CA LEU A 542 -4.98 16.21 -4.23
C LEU A 542 -4.84 17.66 -3.78
N SER A 543 -4.16 18.51 -4.56
CA SER A 543 -4.03 19.94 -4.24
C SER A 543 -5.39 20.63 -4.11
N LYS A 544 -6.35 20.23 -4.96
CA LYS A 544 -7.73 20.76 -5.05
C LYS A 544 -8.72 20.13 -4.06
N ALA A 545 -8.30 19.19 -3.21
CA ALA A 545 -9.18 18.43 -2.31
C ALA A 545 -9.36 19.03 -0.89
N LEU A 546 -8.62 20.11 -0.57
CA LEU A 546 -8.76 20.85 0.69
C LEU A 546 -10.13 21.54 0.82
N THR A 547 -10.70 21.56 2.02
CA THR A 547 -11.84 22.45 2.36
C THR A 547 -11.39 23.86 2.73
N ALA A 548 -12.33 24.81 2.74
CA ALA A 548 -12.06 26.17 3.21
C ALA A 548 -11.50 26.22 4.65
N GLU A 549 -12.02 25.38 5.56
CA GLU A 549 -11.54 25.27 6.94
C GLU A 549 -10.09 24.73 7.01
N GLU A 550 -9.78 23.69 6.23
CA GLU A 550 -8.40 23.17 6.14
C GLU A 550 -7.45 24.19 5.51
N ILE A 551 -7.95 25.02 4.57
CA ILE A 551 -7.21 26.13 3.99
C ILE A 551 -6.88 27.18 5.07
N GLU A 552 -7.88 27.61 5.84
CA GLU A 552 -7.76 28.57 6.94
C GLU A 552 -6.80 28.05 8.04
N ARG A 553 -6.87 26.75 8.38
CA ARG A 553 -5.96 26.07 9.31
C ARG A 553 -4.52 25.87 8.80
N GLY A 554 -4.17 26.41 7.63
CA GLY A 554 -2.82 26.38 7.07
C GLY A 554 -2.39 25.04 6.45
N LEU A 555 -3.29 24.07 6.27
CA LEU A 555 -2.92 22.74 5.79
C LEU A 555 -2.50 22.72 4.31
N LEU A 556 -1.46 21.95 4.00
CA LEU A 556 -1.04 21.68 2.62
C LEU A 556 -1.70 20.43 2.01
N TYR A 557 -2.22 19.55 2.86
CA TYR A 557 -2.95 18.32 2.51
C TYR A 557 -4.25 18.24 3.30
N PRO A 558 -5.32 17.59 2.77
CA PRO A 558 -6.57 17.38 3.51
C PRO A 558 -6.37 16.65 4.84
N ASP A 559 -7.33 16.75 5.75
CA ASP A 559 -7.30 15.94 6.96
C ASP A 559 -7.43 14.45 6.62
N ILE A 560 -6.57 13.60 7.18
CA ILE A 560 -6.52 12.18 6.87
C ILE A 560 -7.86 11.47 7.14
N THR A 561 -8.68 11.96 8.07
CA THR A 561 -10.02 11.39 8.33
C THR A 561 -10.96 11.48 7.11
N ARG A 562 -10.69 12.39 6.17
CA ARG A 562 -11.43 12.58 4.91
C ARG A 562 -10.84 11.80 3.72
N ILE A 563 -9.88 10.89 3.94
CA ILE A 563 -9.15 10.20 2.85
C ILE A 563 -10.06 9.53 1.82
N ARG A 564 -11.25 9.06 2.20
CA ARG A 564 -12.22 8.45 1.29
C ARG A 564 -12.84 9.47 0.33
N GLU A 565 -13.14 10.69 0.81
CA GLU A 565 -13.58 11.80 -0.03
C GLU A 565 -12.46 12.24 -0.98
N VAL A 566 -11.23 12.36 -0.47
CA VAL A 566 -10.05 12.69 -1.27
C VAL A 566 -9.81 11.65 -2.35
N SER A 567 -9.91 10.36 -2.01
CA SER A 567 -9.74 9.25 -2.96
C SER A 567 -10.78 9.29 -4.10
N VAL A 568 -12.02 9.75 -3.85
CA VAL A 568 -13.02 9.98 -4.91
C VAL A 568 -12.56 11.10 -5.84
N VAL A 569 -12.10 12.24 -5.30
CA VAL A 569 -11.63 13.37 -6.11
C VAL A 569 -10.41 12.99 -6.95
N VAL A 570 -9.45 12.25 -6.36
CA VAL A 570 -8.28 11.74 -7.07
C VAL A 570 -8.69 10.74 -8.16
N ALA A 571 -9.52 9.74 -7.82
CA ALA A 571 -9.99 8.74 -8.79
C ALA A 571 -10.75 9.39 -9.96
N ARG A 572 -11.61 10.39 -9.71
CA ARG A 572 -12.31 11.13 -10.76
C ARG A 572 -11.33 11.76 -11.75
N ASN A 573 -10.32 12.47 -11.25
CA ASN A 573 -9.35 13.16 -12.12
C ASN A 573 -8.44 12.17 -12.86
N VAL A 574 -8.07 11.05 -12.23
CA VAL A 574 -7.37 9.94 -12.89
C VAL A 574 -8.22 9.35 -14.03
N MET A 575 -9.54 9.15 -13.82
CA MET A 575 -10.47 8.72 -14.87
C MET A 575 -10.59 9.77 -15.99
N ARG A 576 -10.63 11.07 -15.67
CA ARG A 576 -10.63 12.14 -16.69
C ARG A 576 -9.36 12.17 -17.52
N ALA A 577 -8.19 11.99 -16.89
CA ALA A 577 -6.92 11.87 -17.62
C ALA A 577 -6.90 10.63 -18.52
N ALA A 578 -7.37 9.48 -18.03
CA ALA A 578 -7.50 8.26 -18.84
C ALA A 578 -8.42 8.46 -20.07
N GLN A 579 -9.51 9.19 -19.90
CA GLN A 579 -10.45 9.57 -20.97
C GLN A 579 -9.82 10.53 -21.99
N ALA A 580 -9.06 11.53 -21.54
CA ALA A 580 -8.37 12.48 -22.41
C ALA A 580 -7.25 11.82 -23.23
N ASP A 581 -6.46 10.95 -22.59
CA ASP A 581 -5.40 10.16 -23.22
C ASP A 581 -5.93 8.98 -24.05
N LYS A 582 -7.25 8.72 -24.01
CA LYS A 582 -7.95 7.62 -24.71
C LYS A 582 -7.42 6.23 -24.34
N VAL A 583 -7.04 6.04 -23.08
CA VAL A 583 -6.60 4.75 -22.51
C VAL A 583 -7.71 4.07 -21.69
N ASP A 584 -8.84 4.75 -21.47
CA ASP A 584 -10.04 4.17 -20.85
C ASP A 584 -10.78 3.21 -21.81
N ARG A 585 -11.44 2.19 -21.24
CA ARG A 585 -12.32 1.27 -21.99
C ARG A 585 -13.80 1.44 -21.62
N GLU A 586 -14.12 2.08 -20.49
CA GLU A 586 -15.50 2.28 -20.04
C GLU A 586 -16.11 3.58 -20.62
N ASN A 587 -16.35 3.54 -21.94
CA ASN A 587 -16.80 4.69 -22.74
C ASN A 587 -18.08 5.36 -22.21
N ALA A 588 -18.95 4.63 -21.50
CA ALA A 588 -20.20 5.14 -20.95
C ALA A 588 -20.01 6.27 -19.91
N LEU A 589 -18.85 6.33 -19.25
CA LEU A 589 -18.54 7.31 -18.21
C LEU A 589 -18.06 8.66 -18.76
N ARG A 590 -17.66 8.73 -20.04
CA ARG A 590 -17.07 9.94 -20.65
C ARG A 590 -18.01 11.15 -20.56
N ASN A 591 -19.31 10.93 -20.78
CA ASN A 591 -20.32 11.98 -20.85
C ASN A 591 -20.98 12.32 -19.49
N MET A 592 -20.59 11.63 -18.40
CA MET A 592 -21.10 11.96 -17.07
C MET A 592 -20.58 13.33 -16.60
N SER A 593 -21.37 14.07 -15.82
CA SER A 593 -20.84 15.25 -15.12
C SER A 593 -19.87 14.80 -14.02
N ASP A 594 -19.00 15.69 -13.55
CA ASP A 594 -18.09 15.37 -12.45
C ASP A 594 -18.82 14.94 -11.15
N LYS A 595 -20.01 15.49 -10.91
CA LYS A 595 -20.88 15.11 -9.78
C LYS A 595 -21.45 13.70 -9.96
N ASP A 596 -21.86 13.34 -11.18
CA ASP A 596 -22.39 12.01 -11.47
C ASP A 596 -21.27 10.96 -11.43
N LEU A 597 -20.07 11.34 -11.87
CA LEU A 597 -18.87 10.51 -11.79
C LEU A 597 -18.42 10.30 -10.34
N ASP A 598 -18.43 11.33 -9.48
CA ASP A 598 -18.22 11.19 -8.04
C ASP A 598 -19.23 10.22 -7.40
N ASN A 599 -20.51 10.31 -7.79
CA ASN A 599 -21.56 9.41 -7.30
C ASN A 599 -21.34 7.97 -7.81
N TYR A 600 -20.99 7.80 -9.08
CA TYR A 600 -20.65 6.50 -9.66
C TYR A 600 -19.49 5.85 -8.89
N ILE A 601 -18.40 6.60 -8.66
CA ILE A 601 -17.26 6.12 -7.87
C ILE A 601 -17.73 5.69 -6.48
N LYS A 602 -18.43 6.57 -5.73
CA LYS A 602 -18.92 6.28 -4.37
C LYS A 602 -19.80 5.03 -4.27
N VAL A 603 -20.64 4.75 -5.28
CA VAL A 603 -21.49 3.55 -5.33
C VAL A 603 -20.68 2.26 -5.58
N HIS A 604 -19.53 2.36 -6.26
CA HIS A 604 -18.62 1.22 -6.50
C HIS A 604 -17.56 1.05 -5.40
N MET A 605 -17.40 2.02 -4.49
CA MET A 605 -16.55 1.86 -3.30
C MET A 605 -17.18 0.86 -2.32
N TYR A 606 -16.42 -0.17 -1.97
CA TYR A 606 -16.71 -1.07 -0.84
C TYR A 606 -16.92 -0.28 0.46
N ASP A 607 -18.08 -0.46 1.09
CA ASP A 607 -18.42 0.03 2.42
C ASP A 607 -18.62 -1.17 3.37
N PRO A 608 -17.69 -1.40 4.32
CA PRO A 608 -17.74 -2.55 5.22
C PRO A 608 -18.92 -2.49 6.22
N HIS A 609 -19.62 -1.35 6.34
CA HIS A 609 -20.86 -1.21 7.10
C HIS A 609 -22.12 -1.61 6.31
N THR A 610 -21.99 -1.98 5.03
CA THR A 610 -23.14 -2.41 4.20
C THR A 610 -23.20 -3.91 3.94
N GLU A 611 -22.13 -4.66 4.17
CA GLU A 611 -22.00 -6.07 3.75
C GLU A 611 -23.07 -7.00 4.37
N VAL A 612 -23.36 -6.89 5.67
CA VAL A 612 -24.46 -7.68 6.28
C VAL A 612 -25.79 -7.35 5.59
N ARG A 613 -26.08 -6.06 5.37
CA ARG A 613 -27.30 -5.61 4.68
C ARG A 613 -27.34 -6.01 3.20
N ALA A 614 -26.19 -6.18 2.55
CA ALA A 614 -26.10 -6.70 1.19
C ALA A 614 -26.51 -8.19 1.15
N LEU A 615 -25.99 -8.98 2.09
CA LEU A 615 -26.37 -10.38 2.26
C LEU A 615 -27.84 -10.55 2.69
N GLU A 616 -28.38 -9.64 3.51
CA GLU A 616 -29.82 -9.57 3.80
C GLU A 616 -30.67 -9.36 2.55
N ARG A 617 -30.25 -8.49 1.63
CA ARG A 617 -30.94 -8.29 0.34
C ARG A 617 -30.84 -9.53 -0.55
N GLU A 618 -29.66 -10.13 -0.68
CA GLU A 618 -29.45 -11.36 -1.47
C GLU A 618 -30.39 -12.49 -1.00
N VAL A 619 -30.37 -12.78 0.30
CA VAL A 619 -31.24 -13.83 0.89
C VAL A 619 -32.71 -13.45 0.77
N GLY A 620 -33.08 -12.18 0.94
CA GLY A 620 -34.43 -11.69 0.68
C GLY A 620 -34.90 -11.93 -0.76
N HIS A 621 -34.04 -11.66 -1.74
CA HIS A 621 -34.33 -11.94 -3.15
C HIS A 621 -34.47 -13.44 -3.43
N LEU A 622 -33.61 -14.29 -2.88
CA LEU A 622 -33.71 -15.75 -3.02
C LEU A 622 -34.99 -16.31 -2.36
N LEU A 623 -35.35 -15.84 -1.17
CA LEU A 623 -36.59 -16.28 -0.50
C LEU A 623 -37.85 -15.81 -1.24
N SER A 624 -37.84 -14.59 -1.81
CA SER A 624 -38.97 -14.06 -2.59
C SER A 624 -39.12 -14.72 -3.97
N SER A 625 -38.02 -15.07 -4.64
CA SER A 625 -38.09 -15.79 -5.93
C SER A 625 -38.57 -17.23 -5.78
N LEU A 626 -38.21 -17.91 -4.67
CA LEU A 626 -38.80 -19.19 -4.28
C LEU A 626 -40.30 -19.07 -3.96
N GLY A 627 -40.72 -17.97 -3.33
CA GLY A 627 -42.14 -17.69 -3.03
C GLY A 627 -43.02 -17.46 -4.27
N ASN A 628 -42.45 -17.01 -5.38
CA ASN A 628 -43.19 -16.79 -6.64
C ASN A 628 -43.27 -18.04 -7.55
N MET A 629 -42.63 -19.15 -7.18
CA MET A 629 -42.64 -20.40 -7.94
C MET A 629 -43.76 -21.35 -7.49
N THR A 630 -45.03 -20.91 -7.56
CA THR A 630 -46.20 -21.78 -7.84
C THR A 630 -47.49 -20.98 -7.98
N PRO A 631 -48.23 -21.21 -9.08
CA PRO A 631 -49.64 -21.54 -8.98
C PRO A 631 -49.84 -22.96 -9.51
N PHE A 632 -50.13 -23.91 -8.63
CA PHE A 632 -50.54 -25.26 -9.06
C PHE A 632 -51.93 -25.19 -9.69
N SER A 633 -51.98 -25.25 -11.02
CA SER A 633 -53.22 -25.42 -11.77
C SER A 633 -53.71 -26.87 -11.68
N SER A 634 -54.71 -27.15 -10.84
CA SER A 634 -55.73 -28.20 -11.10
C SER A 634 -56.81 -28.22 -10.01
N GLY A 635 -58.00 -27.72 -10.35
CA GLY A 635 -59.19 -27.76 -9.50
C GLY A 635 -60.35 -27.17 -10.29
N SER A 636 -61.26 -28.02 -10.76
CA SER A 636 -62.38 -27.61 -11.65
C SER A 636 -63.43 -26.76 -10.91
N PRO A 637 -64.21 -25.92 -11.62
CA PRO A 637 -65.07 -24.93 -10.98
C PRO A 637 -66.30 -25.54 -10.32
N ILE A 638 -66.72 -24.93 -9.22
CA ILE A 638 -68.07 -25.06 -8.64
C ILE A 638 -68.72 -23.68 -8.69
N GLU A 639 -70.04 -23.66 -8.91
CA GLU A 639 -70.83 -22.54 -9.42
C GLU A 639 -70.89 -21.30 -8.51
N GLU A 640 -71.16 -20.15 -9.15
CA GLU A 640 -71.46 -18.89 -8.47
C GLU A 640 -72.76 -18.97 -7.65
N VAL A 641 -72.72 -18.45 -6.42
CA VAL A 641 -73.91 -17.86 -5.79
C VAL A 641 -73.53 -16.50 -5.22
N ASN A 642 -74.29 -15.47 -5.63
CA ASN A 642 -74.07 -14.06 -5.30
C ASN A 642 -74.12 -13.74 -3.79
N GLY A 643 -73.27 -12.81 -3.33
CA GLY A 643 -73.31 -12.36 -1.92
C GLY A 643 -72.28 -11.27 -1.52
N ASN A 644 -72.37 -10.07 -2.11
CA ASN A 644 -71.83 -8.83 -1.50
C ASN A 644 -72.89 -8.32 -0.47
N PRO A 645 -72.62 -7.49 0.58
CA PRO A 645 -71.40 -6.70 0.83
C PRO A 645 -70.92 -6.49 2.30
N HIS A 646 -69.82 -5.71 2.43
CA HIS A 646 -69.44 -4.83 3.54
C HIS A 646 -68.85 -5.36 4.88
N LYS A 647 -67.73 -4.71 5.26
CA LYS A 647 -67.15 -4.55 6.62
C LYS A 647 -66.58 -5.85 7.25
N LEU A 648 -65.45 -5.84 7.95
CA LEU A 648 -64.83 -4.78 8.76
C LEU A 648 -63.30 -4.79 8.62
#